data_AF-H6RI06-F1
#
_entry.id   AF-H6RI06-F1
#
_cell.length_a   1.000
_cell.length_b   1.000
_cell.length_c   1.000
_cell.angle_alpha   90.00
_cell.angle_beta   90.00
_cell.angle_gamma   90.00
#
_symmetry.space_group_name_H-M   'P 1'
#
loop_
_entity.id
_entity.type
_entity.pdbx_description
1 polymer ?
#
loop_
_entity_poly.entity_id
_entity_poly.type
_entity_poly.pdbx_seq_one_letter_code
_entity_poly.pdbx_strand_id
1 'polypeptide(L)'
;MESVWLSAAKKLYKSLCFSMCIFPVKPLFLQTMQDSKKLQLTDWLPTTNKEVKIRGWEELDVILFSGDAYVDHPSFGPAVIGRILESYGLRVAIVPQPSVNDNLQDFEKLGKPRLFFGATGGCMDPMVSNYTASKKSRDKDAYTPNGDKGFRPDYATSVYSRILKEKFPDVPVLIGGIEASLRRVTHYDYWSDKLLPTILETSKADMLVYGMGEQPLREIVELLQKGVPFSSLKNIKQTAVLIDQKTEKIPVIKDWEDVTINSHTACLGDKKTFASNFKVIEQESNKLKARRILQEVEGKTLVINPPFPTMTEKEIDGSFDLPFTRLPHPKYDKRGPIPAFEMIKFSINIHRGCFGGCSFCTISAHQGKFIASRSQESVLKEIDKVANMPDFKGYLSDIGGPSANMYKMKGKVQSICDKCVAPSCISPVVCSNLDTSHKPLTELYQAVDKHPKIKKSFIGSGIRHDMLVPEFNKNADPKELDAYTEEVMTKHVSGRLKVAPEHTSDPVLKLMRKPSFKYFHMFKERFDKINIQKKLNLQLIPYFISSHPASEVEDMANLAAETKDMGFQLEQVQGFTPTPMTVATVIYYSGFHPYTLKPTRTPKTKQEREDQHKFFFWYKKENKDWIRNTLNKVGRSDLLQVLLPENNSWKKNKTAHKTAQHTFDDAIPFNKRKKKVSRAPKKKRR
;
A
#
# COMPACT_ATOMS: atom_id res chain seq x y z
N MET A 1 35.30 -19.24 -77.84
CA MET A 1 34.18 -18.92 -78.74
C MET A 1 32.98 -18.57 -77.86
N GLU A 2 32.48 -17.34 -77.76
CA GLU A 2 32.78 -16.08 -78.41
C GLU A 2 32.18 -14.99 -77.51
N SER A 3 33.05 -14.18 -76.92
CA SER A 3 32.77 -12.78 -76.69
C SER A 3 32.71 -12.08 -78.04
N VAL A 4 31.63 -11.38 -78.39
CA VAL A 4 31.54 -10.13 -79.19
C VAL A 4 30.05 -9.93 -79.51
N TRP A 5 29.30 -9.35 -78.56
CA TRP A 5 28.14 -8.47 -78.83
C TRP A 5 27.97 -7.49 -77.65
N LEU A 6 29.09 -6.99 -77.13
CA LEU A 6 29.17 -5.62 -76.62
C LEU A 6 29.40 -4.74 -77.85
N SER A 7 28.53 -3.76 -78.16
CA SER A 7 28.89 -2.46 -78.82
C SER A 7 27.73 -1.74 -79.55
N ALA A 8 26.47 -1.78 -79.08
CA ALA A 8 25.45 -0.90 -79.66
C ALA A 8 24.42 -0.29 -78.70
N ALA A 9 24.13 -0.90 -77.54
CA ALA A 9 23.14 -0.34 -76.61
C ALA A 9 23.69 0.74 -75.64
N LYS A 10 24.96 1.16 -75.79
CA LYS A 10 25.58 2.26 -75.02
C LYS A 10 25.40 3.64 -75.69
N LYS A 11 24.63 3.75 -76.78
CA LYS A 11 24.53 5.00 -77.58
C LYS A 11 23.11 5.55 -77.82
N LEU A 12 22.10 5.08 -77.08
CA LEU A 12 20.71 5.53 -77.28
C LEU A 12 19.95 5.96 -76.01
N TYR A 13 20.65 6.22 -74.90
CA TYR A 13 20.01 6.64 -73.63
C TYR A 13 20.42 8.05 -73.14
N LYS A 14 21.00 8.86 -74.01
CA LYS A 14 21.35 10.28 -73.77
C LYS A 14 20.76 11.15 -74.88
N SER A 15 19.44 11.36 -74.87
CA SER A 15 18.79 12.59 -75.35
C SER A 15 17.27 12.46 -75.27
N LEU A 16 16.65 13.39 -74.53
CA LEU A 16 15.31 13.93 -74.73
C LEU A 16 14.07 13.01 -74.62
N CYS A 17 13.48 13.02 -73.42
CA CYS A 17 12.04 13.22 -73.17
C CYS A 17 11.93 13.41 -71.64
N PHE A 18 11.83 14.61 -71.05
CA PHE A 18 10.75 15.61 -71.18
C PHE A 18 9.36 14.96 -71.18
N SER A 19 8.84 14.60 -70.00
CA SER A 19 7.64 15.21 -69.40
C SER A 19 7.09 14.35 -68.25
N MET A 20 7.07 14.96 -67.07
CA MET A 20 6.22 14.80 -65.88
C MET A 20 5.44 13.50 -65.59
N CYS A 21 5.65 13.07 -64.33
CA CYS A 21 4.74 12.37 -63.41
C CYS A 21 4.55 10.85 -63.56
N ILE A 22 5.26 10.09 -62.71
CA ILE A 22 4.73 9.23 -61.62
C ILE A 22 5.93 8.47 -61.02
N PHE A 23 6.28 8.77 -59.76
CA PHE A 23 7.34 8.06 -59.01
C PHE A 23 6.81 6.69 -58.53
N PRO A 24 7.58 5.58 -58.67
CA PRO A 24 7.24 4.33 -58.04
C PRO A 24 7.63 4.35 -56.55
N VAL A 25 6.63 4.12 -55.71
CA VAL A 25 6.71 4.02 -54.25
C VAL A 25 7.64 2.84 -53.87
N LYS A 26 8.78 3.15 -53.24
CA LYS A 26 9.56 2.16 -52.49
C LYS A 26 8.87 1.92 -51.13
N PRO A 27 8.80 0.67 -50.63
CA PRO A 27 8.25 0.41 -49.31
C PRO A 27 9.14 1.06 -48.26
N LEU A 28 8.57 2.02 -47.53
CA LEU A 28 9.14 2.63 -46.34
C LEU A 28 9.12 1.56 -45.23
N PHE A 29 10.13 0.69 -45.20
CA PHE A 29 10.36 -0.17 -44.04
C PHE A 29 10.75 0.75 -42.88
N LEU A 30 9.90 0.77 -41.86
CA LEU A 30 10.05 1.53 -40.62
C LEU A 30 11.46 1.38 -40.06
N GLN A 31 12.24 2.44 -40.19
CA GLN A 31 13.43 2.68 -39.42
C GLN A 31 13.01 3.44 -38.17
N THR A 32 12.49 2.73 -37.16
CA THR A 32 12.43 3.23 -35.78
C THR A 32 13.38 2.40 -34.95
N MET A 33 14.68 2.71 -35.06
CA MET A 33 15.59 2.51 -33.95
C MET A 33 15.18 3.48 -32.86
N GLN A 34 14.45 3.01 -31.85
CA GLN A 34 14.38 3.69 -30.57
C GLN A 34 15.74 3.49 -29.91
N ASP A 35 16.65 4.42 -30.15
CA ASP A 35 17.78 4.63 -29.27
C ASP A 35 17.22 4.73 -27.85
N SER A 36 17.62 3.81 -26.96
CA SER A 36 17.30 3.90 -25.55
C SER A 36 17.94 5.19 -25.03
N LYS A 37 17.17 6.28 -25.00
CA LYS A 37 17.62 7.58 -24.53
C LYS A 37 18.25 7.37 -23.15
N LYS A 38 19.57 7.56 -23.07
CA LYS A 38 20.30 7.40 -21.81
C LYS A 38 19.71 8.41 -20.82
N LEU A 39 19.23 7.92 -19.68
CA LEU A 39 18.66 8.78 -18.66
C LEU A 39 19.70 9.81 -18.19
N GLN A 40 19.26 11.05 -18.08
CA GLN A 40 20.03 12.19 -17.59
C GLN A 40 19.56 12.54 -16.19
N LEU A 41 20.40 13.19 -15.39
CA LEU A 41 20.03 13.60 -14.03
C LEU A 41 18.78 14.50 -14.00
N THR A 42 18.54 15.27 -15.06
CA THR A 42 17.35 16.10 -15.25
C THR A 42 16.07 15.29 -15.47
N ASP A 43 16.15 13.99 -15.74
CA ASP A 43 14.96 13.15 -15.83
C ASP A 43 14.31 12.96 -14.45
N TRP A 44 15.04 13.08 -13.33
CA TRP A 44 14.51 13.07 -11.97
C TRP A 44 14.22 14.48 -11.45
N LEU A 45 13.29 14.61 -10.49
CA LEU A 45 13.10 15.86 -9.75
C LEU A 45 14.37 16.23 -8.97
N PRO A 46 14.79 17.50 -8.95
CA PRO A 46 16.01 17.91 -8.27
C PRO A 46 15.91 17.72 -6.75
N THR A 47 17.02 17.31 -6.15
CA THR A 47 17.21 17.13 -4.70
C THR A 47 18.27 18.07 -4.11
N THR A 48 18.96 18.84 -4.96
CA THR A 48 20.04 19.76 -4.60
C THR A 48 20.02 21.03 -5.44
N ASN A 49 20.59 22.14 -4.95
CA ASN A 49 20.74 23.38 -5.73
C ASN A 49 21.54 23.19 -7.03
N LYS A 50 22.48 22.23 -7.06
CA LYS A 50 23.22 21.93 -8.29
C LYS A 50 22.28 21.39 -9.37
N GLU A 51 21.39 20.48 -9.00
CA GLU A 51 20.39 19.91 -9.91
C GLU A 51 19.35 20.95 -10.36
N VAL A 52 18.94 21.86 -9.45
CA VAL A 52 18.08 23.00 -9.78
C VAL A 52 18.74 23.90 -10.84
N LYS A 53 20.03 24.22 -10.67
CA LYS A 53 20.80 25.01 -11.64
C LYS A 53 20.99 24.31 -12.98
N ILE A 54 21.18 22.98 -13.01
CA ILE A 54 21.25 22.21 -14.26
C ILE A 54 19.97 22.35 -15.08
N ARG A 55 18.81 22.49 -14.41
CA ARG A 55 17.51 22.74 -15.05
C ARG A 55 17.28 24.21 -15.44
N GLY A 56 18.22 25.11 -15.15
CA GLY A 56 18.10 26.54 -15.44
C GLY A 56 17.09 27.27 -14.55
N TRP A 57 16.78 26.73 -13.37
CA TRP A 57 15.82 27.32 -12.45
C TRP A 57 16.52 28.23 -11.42
N GLU A 58 15.99 29.43 -11.24
CA GLU A 58 16.49 30.39 -10.24
C GLU A 58 15.68 30.35 -8.93
N GLU A 59 14.44 29.89 -9.00
CA GLU A 59 13.54 29.73 -7.86
C GLU A 59 12.72 28.43 -8.00
N LEU A 60 12.18 27.94 -6.89
CA LEU A 60 11.33 26.75 -6.83
C LEU A 60 9.91 27.16 -6.47
N ASP A 61 8.91 26.53 -7.09
CA ASP A 61 7.51 26.77 -6.77
C ASP A 61 7.08 25.95 -5.54
N VAL A 62 7.53 24.70 -5.46
CA VAL A 62 7.18 23.77 -4.38
C VAL A 62 8.40 22.95 -3.99
N ILE A 63 8.61 22.76 -2.68
CA ILE A 63 9.63 21.86 -2.15
C ILE A 63 8.95 20.79 -1.30
N LEU A 64 9.18 19.52 -1.62
CA LEU A 64 8.60 18.36 -0.96
C LEU A 64 9.59 17.72 0.01
N PHE A 65 9.19 17.49 1.25
CA PHE A 65 9.94 16.76 2.27
C PHE A 65 9.34 15.38 2.47
N SER A 66 10.18 14.35 2.39
CA SER A 66 9.74 12.95 2.48
C SER A 66 10.56 12.13 3.47
N GLY A 67 9.89 11.26 4.23
CA GLY A 67 10.55 10.25 5.07
C GLY A 67 11.12 9.05 4.30
N ASP A 68 10.89 8.95 3.00
CA ASP A 68 11.44 7.90 2.12
C ASP A 68 12.67 8.41 1.36
N ALA A 69 13.55 7.48 0.96
CA ALA A 69 14.47 7.75 -0.14
C ALA A 69 13.71 8.10 -1.42
N TYR A 70 14.27 8.99 -2.26
CA TYR A 70 13.63 9.37 -3.51
C TYR A 70 13.77 8.26 -4.56
N VAL A 71 12.70 7.51 -4.75
CA VAL A 71 12.52 6.56 -5.85
C VAL A 71 11.43 7.12 -6.75
N ASP A 72 11.80 7.41 -8.00
CA ASP A 72 10.91 8.06 -8.95
C ASP A 72 10.03 7.02 -9.66
N HIS A 73 9.03 6.52 -8.94
CA HIS A 73 8.20 5.38 -9.33
C HIS A 73 6.73 5.64 -8.98
N PRO A 74 5.74 5.16 -9.77
CA PRO A 74 4.31 5.37 -9.52
C PRO A 74 3.76 4.73 -8.22
N SER A 75 4.59 3.96 -7.52
CA SER A 75 4.27 3.34 -6.22
C SER A 75 4.81 4.13 -5.04
N PHE A 76 5.59 5.19 -5.29
CA PHE A 76 6.14 6.07 -4.28
C PHE A 76 5.35 7.37 -4.25
N GLY A 77 4.51 7.54 -3.22
CA GLY A 77 3.61 8.70 -3.08
C GLY A 77 4.29 10.06 -3.29
N PRO A 78 5.46 10.34 -2.67
CA PRO A 78 6.19 11.60 -2.88
C PRO A 78 6.58 11.86 -4.35
N ALA A 79 6.96 10.81 -5.08
CA ALA A 79 7.27 10.91 -6.51
C ALA A 79 6.02 11.20 -7.33
N VAL A 80 4.91 10.52 -7.05
CA VAL A 80 3.61 10.77 -7.71
C VAL A 80 3.18 12.23 -7.52
N ILE A 81 3.21 12.72 -6.29
CA ILE A 81 2.88 14.12 -5.98
C ILE A 81 3.82 15.09 -6.70
N GLY A 82 5.13 14.84 -6.68
CA GLY A 82 6.10 15.68 -7.37
C GLY A 82 5.91 15.72 -8.88
N ARG A 83 5.62 14.58 -9.52
CA ARG A 83 5.36 14.50 -10.97
C ARG A 83 4.04 15.16 -11.37
N ILE A 84 3.02 15.09 -10.51
CA ILE A 84 1.77 15.81 -10.76
C ILE A 84 2.04 17.32 -10.73
N LEU A 85 2.74 17.82 -9.71
CA LEU A 85 3.09 19.24 -9.64
C LEU A 85 3.92 19.69 -10.86
N GLU A 86 4.93 18.89 -11.26
CA GLU A 86 5.74 19.16 -12.46
C GLU A 86 4.88 19.17 -13.74
N SER A 87 3.86 18.31 -13.83
CA SER A 87 2.93 18.28 -14.98
C SER A 87 2.05 19.54 -15.10
N TYR A 88 1.93 20.34 -14.04
CA TYR A 88 1.29 21.67 -14.05
C TYR A 88 2.28 22.80 -14.36
N GLY A 89 3.50 22.47 -14.80
CA GLY A 89 4.54 23.43 -15.13
C GLY A 89 5.24 24.03 -13.91
N LEU A 90 5.07 23.44 -12.72
CA LEU A 90 5.74 23.92 -11.50
C LEU A 90 7.18 23.40 -11.42
N ARG A 91 8.08 24.25 -10.90
CA ARG A 91 9.46 23.92 -10.57
C ARG A 91 9.48 23.28 -9.18
N VAL A 92 9.60 21.95 -9.15
CA VAL A 92 9.43 21.16 -7.94
C VAL A 92 10.75 20.52 -7.55
N ALA A 93 11.09 20.56 -6.27
CA ALA A 93 12.21 19.79 -5.72
C ALA A 93 11.74 18.83 -4.63
N ILE A 94 12.52 17.78 -4.39
CA ILE A 94 12.28 16.83 -3.28
C ILE A 94 13.51 16.73 -2.38
N VAL A 95 13.29 16.87 -1.08
CA VAL A 95 14.25 16.64 -0.01
C VAL A 95 13.91 15.29 0.64
N PRO A 96 14.53 14.19 0.19
CA PRO A 96 14.31 12.87 0.77
C PRO A 96 15.17 12.68 2.03
N GLN A 97 14.54 12.22 3.10
CA GLN A 97 15.14 11.88 4.39
C GLN A 97 16.05 13.00 4.93
N PRO A 98 15.50 14.22 5.12
CA PRO A 98 16.26 15.32 5.70
C PRO A 98 16.72 14.94 7.11
N SER A 99 17.96 15.30 7.43
CA SER A 99 18.47 15.14 8.79
C SER A 99 17.77 16.11 9.74
N VAL A 100 17.33 15.60 10.89
CA VAL A 100 16.66 16.39 11.96
C VAL A 100 17.49 16.50 13.24
N ASN A 101 18.68 15.90 13.24
CA ASN A 101 19.56 15.79 14.42
C ASN A 101 20.85 16.61 14.26
N ASP A 102 20.93 17.47 13.24
CA ASP A 102 22.07 18.33 12.95
C ASP A 102 21.68 19.81 12.95
N ASN A 103 22.38 20.64 12.17
CA ASN A 103 22.11 22.07 12.01
C ASN A 103 20.89 22.39 11.13
N LEU A 104 20.12 21.37 10.71
CA LEU A 104 18.93 21.49 9.85
C LEU A 104 19.21 22.07 8.46
N GLN A 105 20.45 21.95 7.98
CA GLN A 105 20.84 22.46 6.65
C GLN A 105 19.97 21.88 5.52
N ASP A 106 19.51 20.64 5.65
CA ASP A 106 18.64 20.01 4.64
C ASP A 106 17.31 20.74 4.44
N PHE A 107 16.83 21.48 5.44
CA PHE A 107 15.60 22.28 5.36
C PHE A 107 15.83 23.66 4.75
N GLU A 108 17.05 24.19 4.80
CA GLU A 108 17.36 25.55 4.36
C GLU A 108 18.03 25.58 2.98
N LYS A 109 18.73 24.51 2.59
CA LYS A 109 19.62 24.52 1.43
C LYS A 109 18.94 24.91 0.11
N LEU A 110 17.66 24.56 -0.09
CA LEU A 110 16.91 24.87 -1.31
C LEU A 110 16.19 26.23 -1.27
N GLY A 111 16.31 26.97 -0.15
CA GLY A 111 15.66 28.25 0.04
C GLY A 111 14.15 28.15 0.25
N LYS A 112 13.48 29.29 0.07
CA LYS A 112 12.03 29.45 0.21
C LYS A 112 11.32 29.15 -1.13
N PRO A 113 10.29 28.29 -1.15
CA PRO A 113 9.48 28.09 -2.33
C PRO A 113 8.50 29.25 -2.53
N ARG A 114 8.10 29.50 -3.79
CA ARG A 114 7.14 30.54 -4.15
C ARG A 114 5.73 30.23 -3.66
N LEU A 115 5.30 28.97 -3.69
CA LEU A 115 3.92 28.58 -3.34
C LEU A 115 3.82 27.98 -1.93
N PHE A 116 4.40 26.81 -1.70
CA PHE A 116 4.29 26.12 -0.40
C PHE A 116 5.36 25.02 -0.24
N PHE A 117 5.53 24.57 1.00
CA PHE A 117 6.22 23.33 1.32
C PHE A 117 5.23 22.17 1.41
N GLY A 118 5.58 21.01 0.84
CA GLY A 118 4.87 19.76 1.06
C GLY A 118 5.63 18.88 2.05
N ALA A 119 4.96 18.21 3.00
CA ALA A 119 5.62 17.26 3.89
C ALA A 119 4.84 15.94 4.07
N THR A 120 5.55 14.83 4.11
CA THR A 120 4.98 13.49 4.31
C THR A 120 5.96 12.51 4.94
N GLY A 121 5.45 11.60 5.77
CA GLY A 121 6.21 10.50 6.37
C GLY A 121 6.65 9.42 5.36
N GLY A 122 6.13 9.47 4.13
CA GLY A 122 6.46 8.52 3.05
C GLY A 122 5.33 7.52 2.76
N CYS A 123 5.71 6.39 2.17
CA CYS A 123 4.78 5.34 1.73
C CYS A 123 4.28 4.44 2.87
N MET A 124 4.86 4.57 4.06
CA MET A 124 4.46 3.84 5.26
C MET A 124 4.46 4.80 6.45
N ASP A 125 3.55 4.56 7.39
CA ASP A 125 3.55 5.25 8.68
C ASP A 125 4.93 5.11 9.37
N PRO A 126 5.59 6.22 9.77
CA PRO A 126 6.92 6.17 10.39
C PRO A 126 6.99 5.28 11.62
N MET A 127 5.94 5.24 12.44
CA MET A 127 5.93 4.44 13.67
C MET A 127 5.85 2.94 13.34
N VAL A 128 5.09 2.57 12.30
CA VAL A 128 5.03 1.18 11.81
C VAL A 128 6.36 0.78 11.13
N SER A 129 7.01 1.73 10.46
CA SER A 129 8.31 1.53 9.82
C SER A 129 9.45 1.37 10.82
N ASN A 130 9.41 2.11 11.93
CA ASN A 130 10.47 2.14 12.93
C ASN A 130 10.30 1.06 14.01
N TYR A 131 9.08 0.57 14.25
CA TYR A 131 8.79 -0.37 15.34
C TYR A 131 7.96 -1.60 14.94
N THR A 132 8.07 -2.66 15.73
CA THR A 132 7.20 -3.83 15.68
C THR A 132 5.89 -3.60 16.43
N ALA A 133 4.93 -4.53 16.29
CA ALA A 133 3.68 -4.58 17.05
C ALA A 133 3.86 -4.65 18.58
N SER A 134 5.07 -4.99 19.05
CA SER A 134 5.46 -5.06 20.46
C SER A 134 6.34 -3.87 20.89
N LYS A 135 6.32 -2.78 20.11
CA LYS A 135 7.10 -1.54 20.34
C LYS A 135 8.62 -1.73 20.33
N LYS A 136 9.14 -2.83 19.75
CA LYS A 136 10.58 -3.01 19.57
C LYS A 136 11.05 -2.25 18.33
N SER A 137 12.16 -1.53 18.42
CA SER A 137 12.77 -0.89 17.25
C SER A 137 13.17 -1.95 16.23
N ARG A 138 12.93 -1.65 14.95
CA ARG A 138 13.35 -2.50 13.83
C ARG A 138 14.80 -2.23 13.49
N ASP A 139 15.49 -3.28 13.05
CA ASP A 139 16.90 -3.18 12.66
C ASP A 139 17.10 -2.67 11.23
N LYS A 140 16.03 -2.62 10.44
CA LYS A 140 16.06 -2.17 9.04
C LYS A 140 14.87 -1.27 8.72
N ASP A 141 15.10 -0.30 7.86
CA ASP A 141 14.05 0.50 7.21
C ASP A 141 14.02 0.17 5.70
N ALA A 142 12.91 -0.38 5.22
CA ALA A 142 12.77 -0.81 3.83
C ALA A 142 12.88 0.34 2.81
N TYR A 143 12.66 1.58 3.23
CA TYR A 143 12.63 2.75 2.36
C TYR A 143 13.91 3.61 2.43
N THR A 144 14.94 3.12 3.12
CA THR A 144 16.25 3.76 3.25
C THR A 144 17.30 2.98 2.44
N PRO A 145 18.29 3.64 1.81
CA PRO A 145 19.39 2.94 1.15
C PRO A 145 20.10 1.98 2.11
N ASN A 146 20.48 0.80 1.60
CA ASN A 146 21.03 -0.33 2.34
C ASN A 146 20.14 -0.89 3.47
N GLY A 147 18.91 -0.39 3.61
CA GLY A 147 18.04 -0.73 4.73
C GLY A 147 18.45 -0.09 6.05
N ASP A 148 19.29 0.93 6.03
CA ASP A 148 19.80 1.57 7.25
C ASP A 148 18.66 2.21 8.07
N LYS A 149 18.77 2.18 9.40
CA LYS A 149 17.77 2.80 10.29
C LYS A 149 18.20 4.20 10.75
N GLY A 150 17.24 5.02 11.18
CA GLY A 150 17.50 6.33 11.81
C GLY A 150 17.42 7.54 10.87
N PHE A 151 17.17 7.33 9.57
CA PHE A 151 16.97 8.41 8.60
C PHE A 151 15.55 9.00 8.64
N ARG A 152 14.55 8.16 8.95
CA ARG A 152 13.16 8.59 9.14
C ARG A 152 12.90 8.80 10.64
N PRO A 153 12.63 10.03 11.09
CA PRO A 153 12.23 10.26 12.47
C PRO A 153 10.83 9.72 12.74
N ASP A 154 10.57 9.42 14.00
CA ASP A 154 9.21 9.16 14.48
C ASP A 154 8.32 10.37 14.20
N TYR A 155 7.09 10.11 13.79
CA TYR A 155 6.12 11.15 13.39
C TYR A 155 6.67 12.14 12.34
N ALA A 156 7.39 11.61 11.34
CA ALA A 156 8.12 12.38 10.36
C ALA A 156 7.33 13.55 9.75
N THR A 157 6.04 13.36 9.42
CA THR A 157 5.21 14.45 8.87
C THR A 157 5.14 15.63 9.84
N SER A 158 4.85 15.38 11.12
CA SER A 158 4.76 16.42 12.14
C SER A 158 6.11 17.06 12.43
N VAL A 159 7.18 16.26 12.50
CA VAL A 159 8.54 16.75 12.74
C VAL A 159 8.98 17.68 11.61
N TYR A 160 8.83 17.26 10.35
CA TYR A 160 9.22 18.08 9.20
C TYR A 160 8.40 19.36 9.11
N SER A 161 7.08 19.27 9.29
CA SER A 161 6.19 20.43 9.26
C SER A 161 6.56 21.47 10.33
N ARG A 162 6.81 21.04 11.58
CA ARG A 162 7.18 21.96 12.66
C ARG A 162 8.50 22.67 12.35
N ILE A 163 9.53 21.94 11.90
CA ILE A 163 10.81 22.54 11.52
C ILE A 163 10.62 23.58 10.40
N LEU A 164 9.78 23.28 9.40
CA LEU A 164 9.47 24.21 8.32
C LEU A 164 8.75 25.47 8.83
N LYS A 165 7.79 25.33 9.74
CA LYS A 165 7.09 26.49 10.35
C LYS A 165 8.01 27.31 11.27
N GLU A 166 9.00 26.68 11.91
CA GLU A 166 10.01 27.38 12.72
C GLU A 166 10.98 28.19 11.85
N LYS A 167 11.44 27.61 10.73
CA LYS A 167 12.42 28.25 9.83
C LYS A 167 11.79 29.23 8.84
N PHE A 168 10.56 28.96 8.41
CA PHE A 168 9.85 29.71 7.37
C PHE A 168 8.39 29.96 7.79
N PRO A 169 8.14 30.75 8.85
CA PRO A 169 6.81 30.92 9.44
C PRO A 169 5.74 31.40 8.44
N ASP A 170 6.14 32.26 7.49
CA ASP A 170 5.25 32.85 6.49
C ASP A 170 4.99 31.94 5.27
N VAL A 171 5.65 30.79 5.16
CA VAL A 171 5.45 29.87 4.04
C VAL A 171 4.37 28.85 4.43
N PRO A 172 3.35 28.64 3.59
CA PRO A 172 2.37 27.60 3.83
C PRO A 172 3.01 26.20 3.82
N VAL A 173 2.57 25.34 4.74
CA VAL A 173 2.95 23.93 4.79
C VAL A 173 1.71 23.07 4.55
N LEU A 174 1.75 22.28 3.47
CA LEU A 174 0.75 21.28 3.13
C LEU A 174 1.25 19.89 3.51
N ILE A 175 0.48 19.15 4.31
CA ILE A 175 0.82 17.78 4.71
C ILE A 175 -0.09 16.74 4.06
N GLY A 176 0.42 15.54 3.85
CA GLY A 176 -0.35 14.44 3.25
C GLY A 176 0.28 13.07 3.43
N GLY A 177 -0.32 12.07 2.78
CA GLY A 177 0.09 10.67 2.87
C GLY A 177 -0.58 9.92 4.03
N ILE A 178 -0.16 8.66 4.24
CA ILE A 178 -0.80 7.74 5.19
C ILE A 178 -0.79 8.30 6.62
N GLU A 179 0.35 8.79 7.08
CA GLU A 179 0.53 9.29 8.44
C GLU A 179 -0.45 10.43 8.77
N ALA A 180 -0.52 11.43 7.89
CA ALA A 180 -1.43 12.58 8.03
C ALA A 180 -2.89 12.15 7.92
N SER A 181 -3.21 11.37 6.88
CA SER A 181 -4.58 10.94 6.59
C SER A 181 -5.24 10.24 7.79
N LEU A 182 -4.51 9.31 8.42
CA LEU A 182 -5.05 8.49 9.50
C LEU A 182 -5.11 9.22 10.85
N ARG A 183 -4.41 10.35 10.98
CA ARG A 183 -4.38 11.21 12.19
C ARG A 183 -5.14 12.52 12.03
N ARG A 184 -5.98 12.64 11.00
CA ARG A 184 -6.70 13.90 10.67
C ARG A 184 -7.73 14.35 11.71
N VAL A 185 -8.18 13.46 12.59
CA VAL A 185 -9.08 13.74 13.73
C VAL A 185 -8.40 13.37 15.05
N THR A 186 -9.04 13.68 16.19
CA THR A 186 -8.64 13.10 17.49
C THR A 186 -8.49 11.58 17.37
N HIS A 187 -7.32 11.06 17.73
CA HIS A 187 -6.96 9.66 17.51
C HIS A 187 -6.15 9.10 18.67
N TYR A 188 -6.22 7.78 18.84
CA TYR A 188 -5.34 7.08 19.77
C TYR A 188 -4.00 6.81 19.10
N ASP A 189 -2.93 7.20 19.78
CA ASP A 189 -1.56 6.87 19.43
C ASP A 189 -1.05 5.71 20.29
N TYR A 190 -0.75 4.59 19.64
CA TYR A 190 -0.35 3.36 20.32
C TYR A 190 1.01 3.49 21.02
N TRP A 191 1.94 4.25 20.45
CA TRP A 191 3.30 4.32 20.95
C TRP A 191 3.39 5.13 22.24
N SER A 192 2.79 6.33 22.27
CA SER A 192 2.69 7.18 23.45
C SER A 192 1.58 6.79 24.43
N ASP A 193 0.68 5.88 24.01
CA ASP A 193 -0.49 5.44 24.77
C ASP A 193 -1.43 6.59 25.19
N LYS A 194 -1.65 7.54 24.28
CA LYS A 194 -2.44 8.76 24.51
C LYS A 194 -3.45 9.00 23.40
N LEU A 195 -4.50 9.74 23.72
CA LEU A 195 -5.26 10.45 22.69
C LEU A 195 -4.51 11.71 22.31
N LEU A 196 -4.30 11.90 21.01
CA LEU A 196 -3.75 13.11 20.43
C LEU A 196 -4.84 13.86 19.67
N PRO A 197 -4.74 15.20 19.55
CA PRO A 197 -5.62 15.98 18.70
C PRO A 197 -5.36 15.64 17.22
N THR A 198 -6.01 16.35 16.30
CA THR A 198 -5.68 16.25 14.87
C THR A 198 -4.18 16.52 14.63
N ILE A 199 -3.59 15.82 13.67
CA ILE A 199 -2.20 16.04 13.27
C ILE A 199 -1.94 17.50 12.86
N LEU A 200 -2.92 18.23 12.33
CA LEU A 200 -2.79 19.66 12.02
C LEU A 200 -2.40 20.49 13.25
N GLU A 201 -2.90 20.13 14.43
CA GLU A 201 -2.56 20.82 15.68
C GLU A 201 -1.13 20.47 16.12
N THR A 202 -0.75 19.19 16.02
CA THR A 202 0.61 18.74 16.43
C THR A 202 1.72 19.16 15.46
N SER A 203 1.40 19.28 14.17
CA SER A 203 2.36 19.58 13.09
C SER A 203 2.45 21.07 12.76
N LYS A 204 1.45 21.86 13.18
CA LYS A 204 1.27 23.27 12.83
C LYS A 204 1.16 23.53 11.32
N ALA A 205 0.86 22.50 10.53
CA ALA A 205 0.63 22.63 9.10
C ALA A 205 -0.62 23.47 8.81
N ASP A 206 -0.62 24.16 7.68
CA ASP A 206 -1.69 25.08 7.28
C ASP A 206 -2.86 24.32 6.61
N MET A 207 -2.57 23.18 5.97
CA MET A 207 -3.56 22.32 5.33
C MET A 207 -3.11 20.86 5.31
N LEU A 208 -4.09 19.96 5.42
CA LEU A 208 -3.90 18.52 5.24
C LEU A 208 -4.69 18.03 4.02
N VAL A 209 -4.08 17.22 3.18
CA VAL A 209 -4.77 16.43 2.14
C VAL A 209 -4.86 14.98 2.61
N TYR A 210 -6.08 14.45 2.75
CA TYR A 210 -6.27 13.08 3.23
C TYR A 210 -6.58 12.10 2.10
N GLY A 211 -6.11 10.87 2.23
CA GLY A 211 -6.30 9.84 1.23
C GLY A 211 -5.47 10.07 -0.03
N MET A 212 -6.04 9.76 -1.19
CA MET A 212 -5.40 9.99 -2.49
C MET A 212 -5.31 11.47 -2.81
N GLY A 213 -4.08 11.99 -2.94
CA GLY A 213 -3.82 13.43 -2.99
C GLY A 213 -3.90 14.06 -4.38
N GLU A 214 -4.07 13.27 -5.44
CA GLU A 214 -3.93 13.74 -6.82
C GLU A 214 -4.98 14.80 -7.20
N GLN A 215 -6.27 14.52 -7.01
CA GLN A 215 -7.35 15.46 -7.34
C GLN A 215 -7.36 16.74 -6.50
N PRO A 216 -7.29 16.68 -5.16
CA PRO A 216 -7.23 17.90 -4.35
C PRO A 216 -6.01 18.76 -4.68
N LEU A 217 -4.86 18.14 -4.96
CA LEU A 217 -3.67 18.89 -5.31
C LEU A 217 -3.79 19.62 -6.65
N ARG A 218 -4.44 19.01 -7.64
CA ARG A 218 -4.75 19.67 -8.92
C ARG A 218 -5.57 20.94 -8.70
N GLU A 219 -6.66 20.85 -7.93
CA GLU A 219 -7.52 22.00 -7.61
C GLU A 219 -6.75 23.08 -6.83
N ILE A 220 -5.95 22.69 -5.83
CA ILE A 220 -5.09 23.62 -5.07
C ILE A 220 -4.16 24.38 -6.01
N VAL A 221 -3.42 23.67 -6.87
CA VAL A 221 -2.43 24.26 -7.77
C VAL A 221 -3.08 25.20 -8.78
N GLU A 222 -4.20 24.79 -9.38
CA GLU A 222 -4.94 25.61 -10.33
C GLU A 222 -5.39 26.94 -9.71
N LEU A 223 -5.85 26.92 -8.46
CA LEU A 223 -6.24 28.14 -7.74
C LEU A 223 -5.03 29.00 -7.38
N LEU A 224 -3.93 28.40 -6.90
CA LEU A 224 -2.69 29.13 -6.60
C LEU A 224 -2.07 29.78 -7.84
N GLN A 225 -2.10 29.10 -9.00
CA GLN A 225 -1.64 29.66 -10.27
C GLN A 225 -2.51 30.81 -10.77
N LYS A 226 -3.79 30.83 -10.40
CA LYS A 226 -4.72 31.97 -10.63
C LYS A 226 -4.53 33.11 -9.63
N GLY A 227 -3.57 33.02 -8.71
CA GLY A 227 -3.29 34.04 -7.71
C GLY A 227 -4.18 34.00 -6.48
N VAL A 228 -4.98 32.94 -6.29
CA VAL A 228 -5.77 32.76 -5.05
C VAL A 228 -4.79 32.49 -3.89
N PRO A 229 -4.84 33.25 -2.79
CA PRO A 229 -3.95 33.03 -1.65
C PRO A 229 -4.16 31.67 -1.00
N PHE A 230 -3.08 30.99 -0.61
CA PHE A 230 -3.16 29.67 0.05
C PHE A 230 -4.06 29.70 1.30
N SER A 231 -4.00 30.79 2.07
CA SER A 231 -4.81 30.98 3.28
C SER A 231 -6.32 31.00 3.02
N SER A 232 -6.77 31.31 1.81
CA SER A 232 -8.19 31.30 1.44
C SER A 232 -8.71 29.93 0.99
N LEU A 233 -7.82 28.95 0.75
CA LEU A 233 -8.18 27.63 0.27
C LEU A 233 -8.79 26.77 1.39
N LYS A 234 -10.01 27.08 1.80
CA LYS A 234 -10.68 26.42 2.95
C LYS A 234 -11.77 25.44 2.54
N ASN A 235 -12.15 25.41 1.25
CA ASN A 235 -13.31 24.71 0.71
C ASN A 235 -12.98 23.76 -0.46
N ILE A 236 -11.74 23.27 -0.53
CA ILE A 236 -11.33 22.25 -1.50
C ILE A 236 -11.75 20.87 -0.98
N LYS A 237 -12.30 20.02 -1.84
CA LYS A 237 -12.67 18.66 -1.44
C LYS A 237 -11.43 17.89 -0.98
N GLN A 238 -11.63 16.94 -0.06
CA GLN A 238 -10.59 16.03 0.40
C GLN A 238 -9.41 16.72 1.12
N THR A 239 -9.64 17.93 1.64
CA THR A 239 -8.72 18.64 2.51
C THR A 239 -9.26 18.73 3.93
N ALA A 240 -8.35 18.99 4.88
CA ALA A 240 -8.69 19.41 6.22
C ALA A 240 -7.89 20.65 6.61
N VAL A 241 -8.51 21.55 7.37
CA VAL A 241 -7.92 22.81 7.86
C VAL A 241 -8.37 23.07 9.29
N LEU A 242 -7.56 23.79 10.05
CA LEU A 242 -7.96 24.38 11.33
C LEU A 242 -8.44 25.82 11.08
N ILE A 243 -9.58 26.16 11.66
CA ILE A 243 -10.16 27.51 11.62
C ILE A 243 -10.23 28.03 13.06
N ASP A 244 -9.59 29.16 13.32
CA ASP A 244 -9.68 29.81 14.63
C ASP A 244 -11.06 30.45 14.79
N GLN A 245 -11.78 30.03 15.83
CA GLN A 245 -13.17 30.45 16.07
C GLN A 245 -13.29 31.92 16.44
N LYS A 246 -12.21 32.56 16.92
CA LYS A 246 -12.19 33.97 17.32
C LYS A 246 -12.00 34.91 16.14
N THR A 247 -11.30 34.45 15.10
CA THR A 247 -10.87 35.31 13.99
C THR A 247 -11.54 34.96 12.66
N GLU A 248 -12.01 33.73 12.49
CA GLU A 248 -12.52 33.23 11.21
C GLU A 248 -13.87 32.53 11.38
N LYS A 249 -14.72 32.64 10.34
CA LYS A 249 -15.97 31.87 10.25
C LYS A 249 -15.76 30.67 9.33
N ILE A 250 -16.44 29.57 9.64
CA ILE A 250 -16.44 28.38 8.76
C ILE A 250 -17.12 28.76 7.43
N PRO A 251 -16.49 28.52 6.27
CA PRO A 251 -17.10 28.83 4.98
C PRO A 251 -18.41 28.06 4.78
N VAL A 252 -19.45 28.75 4.30
CA VAL A 252 -20.73 28.13 3.95
C VAL A 252 -20.71 27.75 2.47
N ILE A 253 -20.90 26.47 2.16
CA ILE A 253 -20.91 25.95 0.79
C ILE A 253 -22.29 25.37 0.52
N LYS A 254 -22.98 25.87 -0.52
CA LYS A 254 -24.41 25.62 -0.79
C LYS A 254 -24.79 24.13 -0.82
N ASP A 255 -23.93 23.29 -1.38
CA ASP A 255 -24.23 21.86 -1.60
C ASP A 255 -23.60 20.94 -0.55
N TRP A 256 -23.02 21.50 0.52
CA TRP A 256 -22.37 20.73 1.57
C TRP A 256 -23.21 20.75 2.83
N GLU A 257 -23.41 19.55 3.39
CA GLU A 257 -23.99 19.36 4.71
C GLU A 257 -22.88 19.14 5.74
N ASP A 258 -23.05 19.70 6.93
CA ASP A 258 -22.10 19.56 8.03
C ASP A 258 -22.54 18.48 9.02
N VAL A 259 -21.57 17.81 9.63
CA VAL A 259 -21.76 16.93 10.79
C VAL A 259 -20.68 17.21 11.83
N THR A 260 -21.11 17.53 13.06
CA THR A 260 -20.19 17.76 14.17
C THR A 260 -19.99 16.47 14.96
N ILE A 261 -18.73 16.14 15.23
CA ILE A 261 -18.34 15.06 16.16
C ILE A 261 -17.88 15.66 17.49
N ASN A 262 -17.79 14.83 18.54
CA ASN A 262 -17.39 15.29 19.87
C ASN A 262 -15.98 15.92 19.84
N SER A 263 -15.81 16.98 20.63
CA SER A 263 -14.55 17.74 20.73
C SER A 263 -13.40 16.90 21.25
N HIS A 264 -12.16 17.36 21.00
CA HIS A 264 -10.97 16.73 21.56
C HIS A 264 -11.05 16.65 23.10
N THR A 265 -11.42 17.75 23.75
CA THR A 265 -11.57 17.84 25.22
C THR A 265 -12.60 16.86 25.76
N ALA A 266 -13.76 16.71 25.10
CA ALA A 266 -14.76 15.73 25.50
C ALA A 266 -14.25 14.29 25.35
N CYS A 267 -13.49 14.00 24.29
CA CYS A 267 -12.88 12.69 24.08
C CYS A 267 -11.82 12.34 25.13
N LEU A 268 -11.09 13.33 25.66
CA LEU A 268 -10.13 13.13 26.76
C LEU A 268 -10.83 12.76 28.07
N GLY A 269 -12.02 13.32 28.32
CA GLY A 269 -12.80 13.06 29.53
C GLY A 269 -13.56 11.73 29.53
N ASP A 270 -13.96 11.22 28.36
CA ASP A 270 -14.72 9.97 28.26
C ASP A 270 -14.36 9.11 27.04
N LYS A 271 -13.93 7.87 27.33
CA LYS A 271 -13.58 6.86 26.31
C LYS A 271 -14.77 6.45 25.45
N LYS A 272 -15.99 6.47 25.98
CA LYS A 272 -17.19 6.10 25.22
C LYS A 272 -17.55 7.20 24.21
N THR A 273 -17.38 8.47 24.61
CA THR A 273 -17.46 9.66 23.75
C THR A 273 -16.43 9.63 22.63
N PHE A 274 -15.18 9.26 22.92
CA PHE A 274 -14.19 9.02 21.88
C PHE A 274 -14.63 7.90 20.91
N ALA A 275 -15.10 6.77 21.43
CA ALA A 275 -15.52 5.63 20.59
C ALA A 275 -16.70 5.97 19.68
N SER A 276 -17.66 6.76 20.15
CA SER A 276 -18.86 7.10 19.38
C SER A 276 -18.57 7.98 18.16
N ASN A 277 -17.52 8.81 18.20
CA ASN A 277 -17.07 9.61 17.06
C ASN A 277 -16.73 8.75 15.84
N PHE A 278 -16.14 7.57 16.07
CA PHE A 278 -15.60 6.76 14.99
C PHE A 278 -16.66 6.23 14.03
N LYS A 279 -17.89 5.96 14.51
CA LYS A 279 -19.00 5.55 13.64
C LYS A 279 -19.27 6.61 12.57
N VAL A 280 -19.32 7.88 12.95
CA VAL A 280 -19.55 8.99 12.01
C VAL A 280 -18.37 9.09 11.05
N ILE A 281 -17.15 9.09 11.57
CA ILE A 281 -15.92 9.19 10.76
C ILE A 281 -15.86 8.09 9.69
N GLU A 282 -16.12 6.84 10.07
CA GLU A 282 -16.08 5.71 9.14
C GLU A 282 -17.24 5.77 8.13
N GLN A 283 -18.46 6.12 8.55
CA GLN A 283 -19.59 6.23 7.64
C GLN A 283 -19.35 7.32 6.58
N GLU A 284 -18.93 8.52 6.99
CA GLU A 284 -18.66 9.61 6.05
C GLU A 284 -17.48 9.27 5.13
N SER A 285 -16.43 8.60 5.63
CA SER A 285 -15.29 8.18 4.80
C SER A 285 -15.67 7.13 3.73
N ASN A 286 -16.79 6.44 3.89
CA ASN A 286 -17.26 5.39 2.98
C ASN A 286 -18.37 5.84 2.03
N LYS A 287 -18.86 7.08 2.14
CA LYS A 287 -19.86 7.68 1.24
C LYS A 287 -19.20 8.32 0.03
N LEU A 288 -19.86 8.26 -1.12
CA LEU A 288 -19.49 9.07 -2.30
C LEU A 288 -19.90 10.54 -2.13
N LYS A 289 -21.01 10.77 -1.43
CA LYS A 289 -21.53 12.10 -1.08
C LYS A 289 -21.47 12.24 0.45
N ALA A 290 -20.27 12.49 0.97
CA ALA A 290 -20.04 12.62 2.40
C ALA A 290 -20.41 14.03 2.89
N ARG A 291 -20.78 14.12 4.16
CA ARG A 291 -20.90 15.39 4.87
C ARG A 291 -19.52 15.89 5.27
N ARG A 292 -19.38 17.21 5.39
CA ARG A 292 -18.19 17.84 5.96
C ARG A 292 -18.16 17.58 7.47
N ILE A 293 -17.05 17.06 7.98
CA ILE A 293 -16.91 16.76 9.42
C ILE A 293 -16.31 17.95 10.13
N LEU A 294 -16.93 18.36 11.24
CA LEU A 294 -16.45 19.39 12.14
C LEU A 294 -16.05 18.79 13.50
N GLN A 295 -14.88 19.16 14.03
CA GLN A 295 -14.45 18.79 15.39
C GLN A 295 -13.81 19.99 16.08
N GLU A 296 -14.28 20.33 17.29
CA GLU A 296 -13.62 21.34 18.09
C GLU A 296 -12.32 20.81 18.72
N VAL A 297 -11.25 21.59 18.60
CA VAL A 297 -9.90 21.31 19.09
C VAL A 297 -9.30 22.61 19.61
N GLU A 298 -9.22 22.76 20.94
CA GLU A 298 -8.50 23.86 21.61
C GLU A 298 -8.87 25.28 21.11
N GLY A 299 -10.18 25.61 21.05
CA GLY A 299 -10.66 26.92 20.59
C GLY A 299 -10.59 27.13 19.06
N LYS A 300 -10.19 26.09 18.31
CA LYS A 300 -10.28 26.03 16.85
C LYS A 300 -11.31 24.97 16.43
N THR A 301 -11.81 25.09 15.22
CA THR A 301 -12.59 24.05 14.56
C THR A 301 -11.75 23.39 13.49
N LEU A 302 -11.51 22.09 13.64
CA LEU A 302 -11.08 21.22 12.55
C LEU A 302 -12.24 21.06 11.58
N VAL A 303 -11.99 21.43 10.32
CA VAL A 303 -12.92 21.25 9.20
C VAL A 303 -12.34 20.23 8.25
N ILE A 304 -13.04 19.10 8.05
CA ILE A 304 -12.66 18.06 7.07
C ILE A 304 -13.68 18.09 5.93
N ASN A 305 -13.26 18.60 4.79
CA ASN A 305 -14.10 18.73 3.61
C ASN A 305 -14.43 17.37 2.99
N PRO A 306 -15.58 17.20 2.34
CA PRO A 306 -15.99 15.94 1.71
C PRO A 306 -14.94 15.40 0.72
N PRO A 307 -14.79 14.08 0.55
CA PRO A 307 -13.79 13.51 -0.34
C PRO A 307 -14.13 13.77 -1.82
N PHE A 308 -13.15 13.65 -2.70
CA PHE A 308 -13.45 13.50 -4.13
C PHE A 308 -14.15 12.16 -4.38
N PRO A 309 -14.97 12.07 -5.45
CA PRO A 309 -15.43 10.80 -5.97
C PRO A 309 -14.25 9.88 -6.32
N THR A 310 -14.54 8.59 -6.47
CA THR A 310 -13.57 7.61 -6.97
C THR A 310 -13.03 8.06 -8.32
N MET A 311 -11.71 8.02 -8.49
CA MET A 311 -11.07 8.39 -9.75
C MET A 311 -11.65 7.57 -10.90
N THR A 312 -11.95 8.25 -11.98
CA THR A 312 -12.26 7.67 -13.28
C THR A 312 -11.01 6.98 -13.86
N GLU A 313 -11.21 6.09 -14.83
CA GLU A 313 -10.13 5.39 -15.53
C GLU A 313 -9.11 6.38 -16.12
N LYS A 314 -9.59 7.48 -16.74
CA LYS A 314 -8.73 8.53 -17.30
C LYS A 314 -7.89 9.24 -16.23
N GLU A 315 -8.45 9.49 -15.06
CA GLU A 315 -7.76 10.20 -13.98
C GLU A 315 -6.67 9.33 -13.33
N ILE A 316 -6.96 8.05 -13.08
CA ILE A 316 -5.96 7.13 -12.54
C ILE A 316 -4.87 6.84 -13.57
N ASP A 317 -5.21 6.61 -14.84
CA ASP A 317 -4.23 6.44 -15.92
C ASP A 317 -3.35 7.67 -16.04
N GLY A 318 -3.93 8.88 -16.01
CA GLY A 318 -3.19 10.13 -16.03
C GLY A 318 -2.20 10.31 -14.87
N SER A 319 -2.37 9.61 -13.75
CA SER A 319 -1.40 9.56 -12.64
C SER A 319 -0.28 8.55 -12.92
N PHE A 320 -0.62 7.35 -13.41
CA PHE A 320 0.36 6.29 -13.70
C PHE A 320 1.18 6.50 -14.98
N ASP A 321 0.65 7.26 -15.93
CA ASP A 321 1.27 7.52 -17.24
C ASP A 321 2.28 8.69 -17.21
N LEU A 322 2.40 9.40 -16.09
CA LEU A 322 3.41 10.44 -15.88
C LEU A 322 4.83 9.92 -16.16
N PRO A 323 5.79 10.81 -16.51
CA PRO A 323 7.12 10.42 -16.99
C PRO A 323 8.06 9.97 -15.86
N PHE A 324 7.70 8.89 -15.16
CA PHE A 324 8.56 8.25 -14.16
C PHE A 324 9.74 7.55 -14.83
N THR A 325 10.93 7.72 -14.26
CA THR A 325 12.13 6.94 -14.60
C THR A 325 12.03 5.50 -14.10
N ARG A 326 11.17 5.24 -13.09
CA ARG A 326 11.05 3.98 -12.34
C ARG A 326 12.33 3.56 -11.63
N LEU A 327 13.23 4.50 -11.34
CA LEU A 327 14.52 4.23 -10.73
C LEU A 327 14.75 5.10 -9.47
N PRO A 328 15.52 4.61 -8.48
CA PRO A 328 16.07 5.44 -7.44
C PRO A 328 16.85 6.61 -8.02
N HIS A 329 16.84 7.74 -7.32
CA HIS A 329 17.67 8.87 -7.70
C HIS A 329 19.16 8.47 -7.72
N PRO A 330 19.97 8.87 -8.74
CA PRO A 330 21.38 8.47 -8.87
C PRO A 330 22.28 8.80 -7.67
N LYS A 331 21.85 9.69 -6.79
CA LYS A 331 22.53 9.99 -5.51
C LYS A 331 22.73 8.75 -4.61
N TYR A 332 21.95 7.68 -4.84
CA TYR A 332 21.99 6.47 -4.03
C TYR A 332 22.92 5.37 -4.58
N ASP A 333 23.52 5.54 -5.76
CA ASP A 333 24.31 4.50 -6.44
C ASP A 333 25.42 3.88 -5.57
N LYS A 334 26.00 4.67 -4.66
CA LYS A 334 27.07 4.24 -3.74
C LYS A 334 26.58 3.91 -2.33
N ARG A 335 25.27 3.94 -2.08
CA ARG A 335 24.64 3.75 -0.76
C ARG A 335 23.92 2.42 -0.60
N GLY A 336 24.03 1.51 -1.57
CA GLY A 336 23.40 0.20 -1.52
C GLY A 336 21.92 0.19 -1.99
N PRO A 337 21.30 -0.99 -2.05
CA PRO A 337 19.94 -1.14 -2.58
C PRO A 337 18.91 -0.52 -1.62
N ILE A 338 17.79 -0.05 -2.16
CA ILE A 338 16.63 0.35 -1.35
C ILE A 338 15.67 -0.85 -1.31
N PRO A 339 15.49 -1.55 -0.18
CA PRO A 339 14.73 -2.81 -0.14
C PRO A 339 13.31 -2.74 -0.72
N ALA A 340 12.60 -1.64 -0.46
CA ALA A 340 11.26 -1.40 -0.99
C ALA A 340 11.27 -1.33 -2.53
N PHE A 341 12.25 -0.63 -3.12
CA PHE A 341 12.42 -0.56 -4.57
C PHE A 341 12.72 -1.92 -5.18
N GLU A 342 13.63 -2.70 -4.58
CA GLU A 342 13.96 -4.04 -5.09
C GLU A 342 12.74 -4.97 -5.13
N MET A 343 11.83 -4.85 -4.16
CA MET A 343 10.59 -5.64 -4.18
C MET A 343 9.62 -5.21 -5.30
N ILE A 344 9.55 -3.91 -5.62
CA ILE A 344 8.46 -3.35 -6.45
C ILE A 344 8.87 -3.00 -7.88
N LYS A 345 10.17 -2.98 -8.23
CA LYS A 345 10.64 -2.47 -9.54
C LYS A 345 9.99 -3.15 -10.76
N PHE A 346 9.63 -4.43 -10.62
CA PHE A 346 8.94 -5.23 -11.64
C PHE A 346 7.48 -5.57 -11.26
N SER A 347 6.90 -4.82 -10.33
CA SER A 347 5.49 -4.89 -9.96
C SER A 347 4.68 -3.85 -10.73
N ILE A 348 3.43 -4.21 -11.06
CA ILE A 348 2.47 -3.38 -11.76
C ILE A 348 1.22 -3.26 -10.90
N ASN A 349 0.89 -2.04 -10.50
CA ASN A 349 -0.34 -1.76 -9.78
C ASN A 349 -1.49 -1.53 -10.79
N ILE A 350 -2.56 -2.31 -10.73
CA ILE A 350 -3.68 -2.24 -11.70
C ILE A 350 -4.90 -1.50 -11.16
N HIS A 351 -5.01 -1.32 -9.83
CA HIS A 351 -6.10 -0.57 -9.20
C HIS A 351 -5.73 -0.10 -7.79
N ARG A 352 -6.52 0.87 -7.29
CA ARG A 352 -6.51 1.35 -5.91
C ARG A 352 -7.89 1.22 -5.28
N GLY A 353 -7.93 1.21 -3.95
CA GLY A 353 -9.14 1.02 -3.17
C GLY A 353 -9.38 -0.44 -2.76
N CYS A 354 -10.22 -0.64 -1.74
CA CYS A 354 -10.60 -1.97 -1.28
C CYS A 354 -11.96 -1.95 -0.59
N PHE A 355 -12.93 -2.68 -1.13
CA PHE A 355 -14.28 -2.78 -0.57
C PHE A 355 -14.41 -3.81 0.55
N GLY A 356 -13.29 -4.38 1.00
CA GLY A 356 -13.26 -5.38 2.06
C GLY A 356 -13.70 -4.87 3.42
N GLY A 357 -13.35 -3.61 3.76
CA GLY A 357 -13.79 -2.96 5.00
C GLY A 357 -13.32 -3.61 6.30
N CYS A 358 -12.17 -4.30 6.28
CA CYS A 358 -11.65 -5.03 7.45
C CYS A 358 -11.40 -4.07 8.61
N SER A 359 -11.80 -4.44 9.83
CA SER A 359 -11.87 -3.52 10.98
C SER A 359 -10.50 -3.06 11.51
N PHE A 360 -9.42 -3.70 11.09
CA PHE A 360 -8.02 -3.41 11.43
C PHE A 360 -7.21 -2.85 10.25
N CYS A 361 -7.83 -2.68 9.08
CA CYS A 361 -7.17 -2.24 7.86
C CYS A 361 -7.50 -0.77 7.56
N THR A 362 -6.51 -0.02 7.07
CA THR A 362 -6.64 1.41 6.76
C THR A 362 -6.78 1.71 5.27
N ILE A 363 -6.79 0.69 4.41
CA ILE A 363 -6.85 0.88 2.95
C ILE A 363 -8.13 1.64 2.55
N SER A 364 -9.30 1.26 3.08
CA SER A 364 -10.54 1.97 2.74
C SER A 364 -10.55 3.42 3.26
N ALA A 365 -9.93 3.67 4.41
CA ALA A 365 -9.83 5.00 5.02
C ALA A 365 -8.83 5.92 4.28
N HIS A 366 -7.89 5.36 3.53
CA HIS A 366 -6.86 6.12 2.80
C HIS A 366 -7.08 6.10 1.28
N GLN A 367 -7.24 4.94 0.65
CA GLN A 367 -7.47 4.82 -0.79
C GLN A 367 -8.95 4.85 -1.20
N GLY A 368 -9.86 4.70 -0.23
CA GLY A 368 -11.30 4.61 -0.49
C GLY A 368 -11.82 3.17 -0.57
N LYS A 369 -13.13 3.04 -0.33
CA LYS A 369 -13.86 1.76 -0.42
C LYS A 369 -14.03 1.27 -1.86
N PHE A 370 -14.27 2.19 -2.77
CA PHE A 370 -14.56 1.90 -4.18
C PHE A 370 -13.27 1.75 -4.98
N ILE A 371 -13.31 0.91 -6.02
CA ILE A 371 -12.13 0.56 -6.81
C ILE A 371 -11.94 1.57 -7.94
N ALA A 372 -10.81 2.27 -7.94
CA ALA A 372 -10.31 3.00 -9.11
C ALA A 372 -9.39 2.08 -9.90
N SER A 373 -9.82 1.66 -11.09
CA SER A 373 -9.08 0.72 -11.94
C SER A 373 -8.43 1.44 -13.11
N ARG A 374 -7.20 1.04 -13.43
CA ARG A 374 -6.50 1.51 -14.64
C ARG A 374 -7.07 0.86 -15.89
N SER A 375 -6.93 1.51 -17.03
CA SER A 375 -7.21 0.86 -18.31
C SER A 375 -6.20 -0.24 -18.59
N GLN A 376 -6.61 -1.24 -19.38
CA GLN A 376 -5.69 -2.24 -19.90
C GLN A 376 -4.58 -1.60 -20.73
N GLU A 377 -4.87 -0.52 -21.45
CA GLU A 377 -3.89 0.18 -22.28
C GLU A 377 -2.78 0.81 -21.43
N SER A 378 -3.12 1.56 -20.38
CA SER A 378 -2.12 2.14 -19.46
C SER A 378 -1.27 1.06 -18.80
N VAL A 379 -1.90 -0.04 -18.36
CA VAL A 379 -1.18 -1.19 -17.77
C VAL A 379 -0.19 -1.80 -18.76
N LEU A 380 -0.60 -2.06 -20.00
CA LEU A 380 0.26 -2.63 -21.03
C LEU A 380 1.41 -1.68 -21.43
N LYS A 381 1.16 -0.36 -21.48
CA LYS A 381 2.22 0.65 -21.70
C LYS A 381 3.29 0.61 -20.61
N GLU A 382 2.89 0.49 -19.34
CA GLU A 382 3.85 0.37 -18.23
C GLU A 382 4.61 -0.95 -18.29
N ILE A 383 3.93 -2.05 -18.64
CA ILE A 383 4.55 -3.36 -18.82
C ILE A 383 5.60 -3.33 -19.93
N ASP A 384 5.32 -2.69 -21.07
CA ASP A 384 6.32 -2.53 -22.13
C ASP A 384 7.53 -1.73 -21.64
N LYS A 385 7.33 -0.62 -20.90
CA LYS A 385 8.45 0.12 -20.26
C LYS A 385 9.28 -0.78 -19.35
N VAL A 386 8.65 -1.56 -18.48
CA VAL A 386 9.32 -2.51 -17.57
C VAL A 386 10.04 -3.61 -18.36
N ALA A 387 9.42 -4.13 -19.40
CA ALA A 387 9.97 -5.20 -20.23
C ALA A 387 11.22 -4.77 -21.02
N ASN A 388 11.38 -3.47 -21.22
CA ASN A 388 12.55 -2.84 -21.84
C ASN A 388 13.63 -2.40 -20.84
N MET A 389 13.44 -2.60 -19.53
CA MET A 389 14.47 -2.29 -18.53
C MET A 389 15.67 -3.24 -18.66
N PRO A 390 16.93 -2.76 -18.54
CA PRO A 390 18.12 -3.59 -18.76
C PRO A 390 18.25 -4.82 -17.84
N ASP A 391 17.78 -4.71 -16.60
CA ASP A 391 17.85 -5.78 -15.59
C ASP A 391 16.63 -6.71 -15.58
N PHE A 392 15.61 -6.44 -16.41
CA PHE A 392 14.41 -7.25 -16.49
C PHE A 392 14.67 -8.59 -17.21
N LYS A 393 14.15 -9.69 -16.66
CA LYS A 393 14.40 -11.07 -17.14
C LYS A 393 13.16 -11.79 -17.67
N GLY A 394 12.05 -11.06 -17.83
CA GLY A 394 10.77 -11.60 -18.30
C GLY A 394 9.78 -11.99 -17.20
N TYR A 395 10.04 -11.64 -15.94
CA TYR A 395 9.19 -12.02 -14.80
C TYR A 395 8.66 -10.78 -14.08
N LEU A 396 7.35 -10.56 -14.15
CA LEU A 396 6.70 -9.53 -13.33
C LEU A 396 6.49 -10.08 -11.93
N SER A 397 6.92 -9.35 -10.90
CA SER A 397 6.89 -9.83 -9.51
C SER A 397 5.49 -9.79 -8.90
N ASP A 398 4.64 -8.87 -9.39
CA ASP A 398 3.24 -8.76 -9.00
C ASP A 398 2.44 -7.99 -10.06
N ILE A 399 1.22 -8.45 -10.36
CA ILE A 399 0.20 -7.70 -11.08
C ILE A 399 -1.04 -7.65 -10.18
N GLY A 400 -1.24 -6.52 -9.50
CA GLY A 400 -2.21 -6.48 -8.43
C GLY A 400 -2.53 -5.08 -7.90
N GLY A 401 -3.09 -5.07 -6.71
CA GLY A 401 -3.48 -3.88 -5.97
C GLY A 401 -3.61 -4.25 -4.49
N PRO A 402 -4.33 -3.45 -3.68
CA PRO A 402 -4.52 -3.77 -2.26
C PRO A 402 -5.06 -5.19 -2.02
N SER A 403 -5.93 -5.68 -2.91
CA SER A 403 -6.23 -7.11 -3.08
C SER A 403 -6.17 -7.41 -4.57
N ALA A 404 -5.36 -8.37 -5.00
CA ALA A 404 -5.09 -8.54 -6.44
C ALA A 404 -6.35 -8.83 -7.29
N ASN A 405 -7.36 -9.47 -6.69
CA ASN A 405 -8.55 -9.94 -7.39
C ASN A 405 -9.75 -8.97 -7.39
N MET A 406 -9.56 -7.65 -7.24
CA MET A 406 -10.64 -6.65 -7.22
C MET A 406 -10.73 -5.75 -8.46
N TYR A 407 -9.88 -5.98 -9.46
CA TYR A 407 -9.79 -5.14 -10.66
C TYR A 407 -11.14 -5.02 -11.40
N LYS A 408 -11.53 -3.79 -11.73
CA LYS A 408 -12.79 -3.39 -12.40
C LYS A 408 -14.10 -3.74 -11.68
N MET A 409 -14.05 -4.34 -10.49
CA MET A 409 -15.25 -4.62 -9.70
C MET A 409 -15.86 -3.33 -9.14
N LYS A 410 -17.16 -3.15 -9.37
CA LYS A 410 -17.92 -1.96 -8.94
C LYS A 410 -19.39 -2.29 -8.72
N GLY A 411 -20.15 -1.30 -8.23
CA GLY A 411 -21.61 -1.42 -8.15
C GLY A 411 -22.24 -1.49 -9.54
N LYS A 412 -23.19 -2.40 -9.74
CA LYS A 412 -23.99 -2.55 -10.97
C LYS A 412 -24.88 -1.32 -11.19
N VAL A 413 -25.46 -0.80 -10.12
CA VAL A 413 -26.33 0.39 -10.12
C VAL A 413 -25.69 1.51 -9.28
N GLN A 414 -25.33 2.62 -9.93
CA GLN A 414 -24.62 3.74 -9.29
C GLN A 414 -25.45 4.44 -8.21
N SER A 415 -26.75 4.64 -8.44
CA SER A 415 -27.64 5.34 -7.50
C SER A 415 -27.80 4.65 -6.14
N ILE A 416 -27.59 3.32 -6.09
CA ILE A 416 -27.52 2.54 -4.84
C ILE A 416 -26.19 2.83 -4.12
N CYS A 417 -25.08 2.85 -4.86
CA CYS A 417 -23.75 3.17 -4.31
C CYS A 417 -23.68 4.60 -3.77
N ASP A 418 -24.32 5.57 -4.43
CA ASP A 418 -24.36 6.97 -4.02
C ASP A 418 -24.99 7.17 -2.63
N LYS A 419 -25.92 6.28 -2.22
CA LYS A 419 -26.62 6.30 -0.93
C LYS A 419 -26.00 5.34 0.10
N CYS A 420 -25.00 4.54 -0.29
CA CYS A 420 -24.48 3.46 0.53
C CYS A 420 -23.56 3.98 1.66
N VAL A 421 -23.94 3.68 2.90
CA VAL A 421 -23.15 3.99 4.11
C VAL A 421 -22.43 2.77 4.69
N ALA A 422 -22.56 1.60 4.06
CA ALA A 422 -21.96 0.38 4.54
C ALA A 422 -20.42 0.45 4.43
N PRO A 423 -19.69 -0.01 5.46
CA PRO A 423 -18.22 0.04 5.47
C PRO A 423 -17.57 -1.06 4.61
N SER A 424 -18.33 -2.10 4.24
CA SER A 424 -17.85 -3.23 3.43
C SER A 424 -18.92 -3.61 2.40
N CYS A 425 -18.48 -4.04 1.22
CA CYS A 425 -19.36 -4.64 0.21
C CYS A 425 -19.39 -6.16 0.28
N ILE A 426 -18.57 -6.79 1.13
CA ILE A 426 -18.45 -8.24 1.25
C ILE A 426 -18.48 -8.72 2.71
N SER A 427 -19.09 -7.92 3.59
CA SER A 427 -19.29 -8.28 5.00
C SER A 427 -20.56 -7.62 5.53
N PRO A 428 -21.45 -8.35 6.23
CA PRO A 428 -21.35 -9.78 6.57
C PRO A 428 -21.63 -10.72 5.39
N VAL A 429 -22.23 -10.20 4.31
CA VAL A 429 -22.52 -10.92 3.07
C VAL A 429 -22.08 -10.07 1.87
N VAL A 430 -21.93 -10.70 0.71
CA VAL A 430 -21.67 -9.99 -0.54
C VAL A 430 -22.89 -9.13 -0.90
N CYS A 431 -22.65 -7.84 -1.16
CA CYS A 431 -23.68 -6.90 -1.58
C CYS A 431 -24.28 -7.34 -2.91
N SER A 432 -25.62 -7.42 -3.01
CA SER A 432 -26.32 -7.80 -4.25
C SER A 432 -26.02 -6.87 -5.44
N ASN A 433 -25.70 -5.59 -5.14
CA ASN A 433 -25.32 -4.61 -6.15
C ASN A 433 -23.85 -4.72 -6.59
N LEU A 434 -23.00 -5.48 -5.92
CA LEU A 434 -21.58 -5.62 -6.32
C LEU A 434 -21.46 -6.56 -7.51
N ASP A 435 -20.81 -6.10 -8.58
CA ASP A 435 -20.27 -6.97 -9.62
C ASP A 435 -19.01 -7.68 -9.08
N THR A 436 -19.05 -9.01 -9.10
CA THR A 436 -18.01 -9.89 -8.57
C THR A 436 -17.29 -10.67 -9.69
N SER A 437 -17.48 -10.27 -10.96
CA SER A 437 -16.82 -10.93 -12.07
C SER A 437 -15.30 -10.68 -12.07
N HIS A 438 -14.54 -11.74 -12.30
CA HIS A 438 -13.08 -11.71 -12.48
C HIS A 438 -12.68 -11.70 -13.95
N LYS A 439 -13.64 -11.78 -14.90
CA LYS A 439 -13.35 -11.80 -16.36
C LYS A 439 -12.46 -10.65 -16.82
N PRO A 440 -12.69 -9.38 -16.43
CA PRO A 440 -11.82 -8.29 -16.87
C PRO A 440 -10.37 -8.44 -16.37
N LEU A 441 -10.17 -9.11 -15.23
CA LEU A 441 -8.84 -9.39 -14.69
C LEU A 441 -8.15 -10.54 -15.44
N THR A 442 -8.88 -11.61 -15.77
CA THR A 442 -8.33 -12.71 -16.59
C THR A 442 -7.99 -12.24 -18.00
N GLU A 443 -8.83 -11.39 -18.61
CA GLU A 443 -8.55 -10.77 -19.91
C GLU A 443 -7.26 -9.94 -19.87
N LEU A 444 -7.06 -9.17 -18.79
CA LEU A 444 -5.84 -8.43 -18.57
C LEU A 444 -4.63 -9.37 -18.44
N TYR A 445 -4.71 -10.42 -17.62
CA TYR A 445 -3.62 -11.41 -17.50
C TYR A 445 -3.24 -12.02 -18.84
N GLN A 446 -4.24 -12.45 -19.62
CA GLN A 446 -4.03 -13.03 -20.94
C GLN A 446 -3.43 -12.02 -21.94
N ALA A 447 -3.79 -10.73 -21.84
CA ALA A 447 -3.17 -9.68 -22.64
C ALA A 447 -1.70 -9.45 -22.25
N VAL A 448 -1.38 -9.49 -20.95
CA VAL A 448 -0.01 -9.38 -20.46
C VAL A 448 0.85 -10.57 -20.90
N ASP A 449 0.33 -11.79 -20.79
CA ASP A 449 1.05 -13.01 -21.16
C ASP A 449 1.31 -13.11 -22.67
N LYS A 450 0.58 -12.37 -23.51
CA LYS A 450 0.86 -12.25 -24.95
C LYS A 450 2.04 -11.33 -25.27
N HIS A 451 2.53 -10.54 -24.31
CA HIS A 451 3.64 -9.63 -24.55
C HIS A 451 4.95 -10.41 -24.78
N PRO A 452 5.68 -10.22 -25.90
CA PRO A 452 6.76 -11.12 -26.33
C PRO A 452 7.97 -11.17 -25.39
N LYS A 453 8.14 -10.13 -24.56
CA LYS A 453 9.22 -10.06 -23.55
C LYS A 453 8.80 -10.57 -22.17
N ILE A 454 7.53 -10.91 -21.96
CA ILE A 454 7.03 -11.46 -20.70
C ILE A 454 7.04 -12.98 -20.79
N LYS A 455 7.73 -13.63 -19.85
CA LYS A 455 7.74 -15.09 -19.69
C LYS A 455 6.68 -15.55 -18.69
N LYS A 456 6.50 -14.79 -17.61
CA LYS A 456 5.50 -15.08 -16.58
C LYS A 456 5.13 -13.82 -15.81
N SER A 457 3.85 -13.69 -15.50
CA SER A 457 3.30 -12.66 -14.63
C SER A 457 2.88 -13.30 -13.30
N PHE A 458 3.40 -12.82 -12.17
CA PHE A 458 3.05 -13.36 -10.86
C PHE A 458 2.04 -12.49 -10.12
N ILE A 459 1.34 -13.11 -9.17
CA ILE A 459 0.55 -12.44 -8.14
C ILE A 459 1.30 -12.60 -6.81
N GLY A 460 2.08 -11.58 -6.47
CA GLY A 460 2.78 -11.46 -5.20
C GLY A 460 1.92 -10.86 -4.08
N SER A 461 0.84 -10.18 -4.46
CA SER A 461 -0.21 -9.64 -3.60
C SER A 461 -1.18 -10.72 -3.11
N GLY A 462 -1.85 -10.49 -1.97
CA GLY A 462 -2.87 -11.41 -1.46
C GLY A 462 -4.17 -11.35 -2.27
N ILE A 463 -4.91 -12.46 -2.29
CA ILE A 463 -6.26 -12.52 -2.87
C ILE A 463 -7.34 -12.72 -1.80
N ARG A 464 -8.54 -12.19 -2.04
CA ARG A 464 -9.74 -12.50 -1.25
C ARG A 464 -10.29 -13.87 -1.62
N HIS A 465 -9.74 -14.89 -0.97
CA HIS A 465 -10.15 -16.29 -1.13
C HIS A 465 -11.66 -16.51 -0.91
N ASP A 466 -12.27 -15.76 0.00
CA ASP A 466 -13.70 -15.84 0.30
C ASP A 466 -14.57 -15.47 -0.91
N MET A 467 -14.13 -14.57 -1.78
CA MET A 467 -14.84 -14.24 -3.02
C MET A 467 -14.79 -15.37 -4.06
N LEU A 468 -13.91 -16.36 -3.86
CA LEU A 468 -13.71 -17.52 -4.73
C LEU A 468 -14.46 -18.75 -4.23
N VAL A 469 -15.43 -18.56 -3.32
CA VAL A 469 -16.26 -19.63 -2.74
C VAL A 469 -17.72 -19.36 -3.09
N PRO A 470 -18.37 -20.15 -3.97
CA PRO A 470 -19.76 -19.95 -4.40
C PRO A 470 -20.77 -19.84 -3.24
N GLU A 471 -20.53 -20.57 -2.16
CA GLU A 471 -21.39 -20.62 -0.99
C GLU A 471 -21.38 -19.30 -0.20
N PHE A 472 -20.30 -18.52 -0.33
CA PHE A 472 -20.20 -17.17 0.18
C PHE A 472 -20.56 -16.11 -0.87
N ASN A 473 -19.98 -16.22 -2.07
CA ASN A 473 -20.20 -15.32 -3.19
C ASN A 473 -21.33 -15.83 -4.10
N LYS A 474 -22.56 -15.69 -3.61
CA LYS A 474 -23.78 -16.10 -4.33
C LYS A 474 -24.05 -15.30 -5.61
N ASN A 475 -23.33 -14.20 -5.83
CA ASN A 475 -23.47 -13.35 -7.01
C ASN A 475 -22.66 -13.86 -8.21
N ALA A 476 -21.66 -14.72 -7.98
CA ALA A 476 -20.75 -15.18 -9.03
C ALA A 476 -21.20 -16.49 -9.66
N ASP A 477 -20.85 -16.68 -10.93
CA ASP A 477 -20.94 -17.97 -11.60
C ASP A 477 -19.84 -18.90 -11.04
N PRO A 478 -20.18 -20.07 -10.45
CA PRO A 478 -19.19 -21.02 -9.97
C PRO A 478 -18.15 -21.42 -11.02
N LYS A 479 -18.55 -21.53 -12.30
CA LYS A 479 -17.62 -21.85 -13.39
C LYS A 479 -16.59 -20.75 -13.61
N GLU A 480 -16.98 -19.49 -13.41
CA GLU A 480 -16.07 -18.36 -13.52
C GLU A 480 -15.08 -18.33 -12.35
N LEU A 481 -15.52 -18.65 -11.14
CA LEU A 481 -14.64 -18.75 -9.97
C LEU A 481 -13.61 -19.88 -10.16
N ASP A 482 -14.03 -21.02 -10.68
CA ASP A 482 -13.14 -22.14 -11.00
C ASP A 482 -12.14 -21.76 -12.10
N ALA A 483 -12.60 -21.11 -13.18
CA ALA A 483 -11.74 -20.65 -14.27
C ALA A 483 -10.67 -19.65 -13.79
N TYR A 484 -11.07 -18.66 -12.99
CA TYR A 484 -10.12 -17.71 -12.40
C TYR A 484 -9.12 -18.40 -11.48
N THR A 485 -9.59 -19.28 -10.60
CA THR A 485 -8.74 -20.00 -9.64
C THR A 485 -7.72 -20.87 -10.37
N GLU A 486 -8.16 -21.61 -11.40
CA GLU A 486 -7.29 -22.45 -12.22
C GLU A 486 -6.25 -21.62 -12.98
N GLU A 487 -6.64 -20.51 -13.61
CA GLU A 487 -5.70 -19.61 -14.31
C GLU A 487 -4.64 -19.05 -13.36
N VAL A 488 -5.07 -18.53 -12.19
CA VAL A 488 -4.14 -18.03 -11.15
C VAL A 488 -3.14 -19.10 -10.74
N MET A 489 -3.62 -20.30 -10.40
CA MET A 489 -2.77 -21.38 -9.92
C MET A 489 -1.79 -21.87 -10.99
N THR A 490 -2.26 -22.04 -12.23
CA THR A 490 -1.44 -22.61 -13.31
C THR A 490 -0.42 -21.61 -13.85
N LYS A 491 -0.78 -20.32 -13.92
CA LYS A 491 0.04 -19.31 -14.62
C LYS A 491 0.60 -18.21 -13.74
N HIS A 492 -0.02 -17.88 -12.60
CA HIS A 492 0.31 -16.65 -11.87
C HIS A 492 0.85 -16.86 -10.45
N VAL A 493 1.04 -18.10 -10.00
CA VAL A 493 1.62 -18.42 -8.68
C VAL A 493 3.02 -19.03 -8.83
N SER A 494 3.99 -18.50 -8.08
CA SER A 494 5.39 -18.97 -8.03
C SER A 494 5.63 -19.95 -6.86
N GLY A 495 4.75 -20.94 -6.69
CA GLY A 495 4.84 -21.93 -5.62
C GLY A 495 4.03 -21.63 -4.36
N ARG A 496 3.84 -20.36 -4.00
CA ARG A 496 3.10 -19.96 -2.78
C ARG A 496 2.00 -18.96 -3.09
N LEU A 497 0.75 -19.31 -2.78
CA LEU A 497 -0.40 -18.42 -2.91
C LEU A 497 -0.75 -17.83 -1.54
N LYS A 498 -0.75 -16.50 -1.48
CA LYS A 498 -1.01 -15.72 -0.28
C LYS A 498 -2.51 -15.46 -0.10
N VAL A 499 -3.02 -15.81 1.06
CA VAL A 499 -4.44 -15.66 1.42
C VAL A 499 -4.58 -15.19 2.86
N ALA A 500 -5.65 -14.48 3.16
CA ALA A 500 -5.81 -13.79 4.44
C ALA A 500 -7.12 -14.17 5.15
N PRO A 501 -7.19 -15.38 5.75
CA PRO A 501 -8.30 -15.76 6.64
C PRO A 501 -8.26 -15.00 7.97
N GLU A 502 -7.09 -14.56 8.42
CA GLU A 502 -6.81 -13.74 9.61
C GLU A 502 -7.05 -14.41 10.97
N HIS A 503 -8.10 -15.22 11.10
CA HIS A 503 -8.43 -15.92 12.35
C HIS A 503 -9.31 -17.16 12.07
N THR A 504 -9.54 -18.02 13.07
CA THR A 504 -10.48 -19.17 12.96
C THR A 504 -11.78 -18.98 13.74
N SER A 505 -11.71 -18.31 14.90
CA SER A 505 -12.87 -17.97 15.75
C SER A 505 -13.88 -17.02 15.08
N ASP A 506 -15.13 -17.45 14.97
CA ASP A 506 -16.24 -16.69 14.37
C ASP A 506 -16.53 -15.35 15.08
N PRO A 507 -16.57 -15.27 16.43
CA PRO A 507 -16.68 -13.99 17.14
C PRO A 507 -15.60 -12.98 16.75
N VAL A 508 -14.34 -13.43 16.66
CA VAL A 508 -13.20 -12.59 16.26
C VAL A 508 -13.31 -12.19 14.80
N LEU A 509 -13.62 -13.12 13.90
CA LEU A 509 -13.79 -12.88 12.47
C LEU A 509 -14.92 -11.89 12.17
N LYS A 510 -16.05 -12.02 12.87
CA LYS A 510 -17.17 -11.08 12.77
C LYS A 510 -16.74 -9.66 13.13
N LEU A 511 -15.92 -9.51 14.18
CA LEU A 511 -15.36 -8.20 14.54
C LEU A 511 -14.33 -7.71 13.52
N MET A 512 -13.52 -8.61 12.97
CA MET A 512 -12.59 -8.34 11.86
C MET A 512 -13.31 -7.94 10.56
N ARG A 513 -14.64 -8.15 10.49
CA ARG A 513 -15.47 -8.07 9.27
C ARG A 513 -15.02 -9.07 8.19
N LYS A 514 -14.54 -10.22 8.62
CA LYS A 514 -14.21 -11.38 7.80
C LYS A 514 -15.32 -12.42 7.91
N PRO A 515 -15.52 -13.24 6.88
CA PRO A 515 -16.48 -14.34 6.95
C PRO A 515 -15.91 -15.49 7.79
N SER A 516 -16.77 -16.46 8.13
CA SER A 516 -16.39 -17.63 8.93
C SER A 516 -15.26 -18.43 8.28
N PHE A 517 -14.39 -19.01 9.11
CA PHE A 517 -13.23 -19.78 8.66
C PHE A 517 -13.61 -21.03 7.84
N LYS A 518 -14.86 -21.50 7.94
CA LYS A 518 -15.38 -22.56 7.07
C LYS A 518 -15.17 -22.29 5.57
N TYR A 519 -15.26 -21.03 5.12
CA TYR A 519 -15.06 -20.71 3.71
C TYR A 519 -13.58 -20.83 3.30
N PHE A 520 -12.64 -20.71 4.24
CA PHE A 520 -11.25 -21.02 3.99
C PHE A 520 -11.04 -22.53 3.78
N HIS A 521 -11.71 -23.39 4.56
CA HIS A 521 -11.70 -24.84 4.32
C HIS A 521 -12.19 -25.19 2.91
N MET A 522 -13.34 -24.63 2.50
CA MET A 522 -13.90 -24.86 1.16
C MET A 522 -12.98 -24.35 0.04
N PHE A 523 -12.35 -23.19 0.25
CA PHE A 523 -11.34 -22.70 -0.69
C PHE A 523 -10.11 -23.62 -0.75
N LYS A 524 -9.64 -24.13 0.40
CA LYS A 524 -8.51 -25.07 0.44
C LYS A 524 -8.83 -26.37 -0.27
N GLU A 525 -10.02 -26.92 -0.10
CA GLU A 525 -10.46 -28.12 -0.83
C GLU A 525 -10.44 -27.90 -2.35
N ARG A 526 -10.99 -26.75 -2.81
CA ARG A 526 -10.92 -26.35 -4.22
C ARG A 526 -9.47 -26.22 -4.70
N PHE A 527 -8.63 -25.54 -3.93
CA PHE A 527 -7.21 -25.38 -4.22
C PHE A 527 -6.49 -26.73 -4.33
N ASP A 528 -6.63 -27.61 -3.34
CA ASP A 528 -5.98 -28.92 -3.33
C ASP A 528 -6.43 -29.79 -4.50
N LYS A 529 -7.73 -29.75 -4.84
CA LYS A 529 -8.27 -30.44 -6.02
C LYS A 529 -7.58 -29.98 -7.31
N ILE A 530 -7.50 -28.68 -7.56
CA ILE A 530 -6.83 -28.13 -8.75
C ILE A 530 -5.33 -28.45 -8.72
N ASN A 531 -4.69 -28.31 -7.56
CA ASN A 531 -3.26 -28.58 -7.34
C ASN A 531 -2.91 -30.03 -7.72
N ILE A 532 -3.73 -30.99 -7.27
CA ILE A 532 -3.58 -32.42 -7.61
C ILE A 532 -3.88 -32.67 -9.09
N GLN A 533 -5.02 -32.19 -9.60
CA GLN A 533 -5.46 -32.43 -10.98
C GLN A 533 -4.46 -31.90 -12.01
N LYS A 534 -3.87 -30.73 -11.76
CA LYS A 534 -2.89 -30.08 -12.63
C LYS A 534 -1.45 -30.46 -12.29
N LYS A 535 -1.23 -31.38 -11.33
CA LYS A 535 0.09 -31.85 -10.87
C LYS A 535 1.01 -30.68 -10.46
N LEU A 536 0.41 -29.69 -9.82
CA LEU A 536 1.10 -28.52 -9.30
C LEU A 536 1.61 -28.82 -7.88
N ASN A 537 2.68 -28.15 -7.48
CA ASN A 537 3.26 -28.26 -6.14
C ASN A 537 3.10 -26.95 -5.37
N LEU A 538 1.92 -26.34 -5.44
CA LEU A 538 1.64 -25.07 -4.78
C LEU A 538 1.30 -25.26 -3.31
N GLN A 539 1.58 -24.24 -2.51
CA GLN A 539 1.23 -24.15 -1.10
C GLN A 539 0.44 -22.88 -0.81
N LEU A 540 -0.54 -22.99 0.09
CA LEU A 540 -1.20 -21.81 0.66
C LEU A 540 -0.35 -21.23 1.78
N ILE A 541 -0.22 -19.91 1.80
CA ILE A 541 0.39 -19.15 2.90
C ILE A 541 -0.72 -18.29 3.52
N PRO A 542 -1.38 -18.78 4.58
CA PRO A 542 -2.40 -18.02 5.28
C PRO A 542 -1.79 -16.99 6.23
N TYR A 543 -2.29 -15.76 6.17
CA TYR A 543 -1.98 -14.72 7.16
C TYR A 543 -2.96 -14.81 8.33
N PHE A 544 -2.40 -14.90 9.54
CA PHE A 544 -3.14 -14.92 10.80
C PHE A 544 -2.66 -13.82 11.73
N ILE A 545 -3.60 -13.26 12.49
CA ILE A 545 -3.39 -12.16 13.42
C ILE A 545 -3.69 -12.62 14.85
N SER A 546 -2.72 -12.54 15.76
CA SER A 546 -2.97 -12.72 17.20
C SER A 546 -3.32 -11.41 17.89
N SER A 547 -3.89 -11.48 19.09
CA SER A 547 -4.07 -10.31 19.97
C SER A 547 -5.01 -9.23 19.42
N HIS A 548 -5.87 -9.61 18.48
CA HIS A 548 -6.94 -8.74 17.99
C HIS A 548 -7.99 -8.53 19.09
N PRO A 549 -8.70 -7.39 19.13
CA PRO A 549 -9.89 -7.24 19.95
C PRO A 549 -10.87 -8.42 19.83
N ALA A 550 -11.55 -8.74 20.93
CA ALA A 550 -12.39 -9.93 21.14
C ALA A 550 -11.68 -11.30 21.10
N SER A 551 -10.37 -11.36 20.83
CA SER A 551 -9.63 -12.63 20.88
C SER A 551 -9.33 -13.03 22.31
N GLU A 552 -9.64 -14.28 22.66
CA GLU A 552 -9.29 -14.94 23.91
C GLU A 552 -8.11 -15.91 23.74
N VAL A 553 -7.61 -16.47 24.84
CA VAL A 553 -6.50 -17.43 24.84
C VAL A 553 -6.92 -18.73 24.16
N GLU A 554 -8.16 -19.17 24.40
CA GLU A 554 -8.79 -20.36 23.85
C GLU A 554 -8.99 -20.23 22.34
N ASP A 555 -9.31 -19.03 21.85
CA ASP A 555 -9.42 -18.74 20.41
C ASP A 555 -8.09 -18.98 19.69
N MET A 556 -6.97 -18.54 20.29
CA MET A 556 -5.63 -18.75 19.72
C MET A 556 -5.17 -20.20 19.81
N ALA A 557 -5.54 -20.90 20.89
CA ALA A 557 -5.28 -22.32 21.02
C ALA A 557 -6.05 -23.14 19.97
N ASN A 558 -7.33 -22.84 19.76
CA ASN A 558 -8.16 -23.44 18.70
C ASN A 558 -7.55 -23.17 17.32
N LEU A 559 -7.17 -21.92 17.04
CA LEU A 559 -6.50 -21.54 15.78
C LEU A 559 -5.24 -22.38 15.53
N ALA A 560 -4.38 -22.51 16.55
CA ALA A 560 -3.15 -23.28 16.43
C ALA A 560 -3.43 -24.78 16.19
N ALA A 561 -4.44 -25.35 16.85
CA ALA A 561 -4.83 -26.74 16.68
C ALA A 561 -5.39 -27.00 15.28
N GLU A 562 -6.36 -26.18 14.84
CA GLU A 562 -7.00 -26.31 13.54
C GLU A 562 -6.00 -26.13 12.40
N THR A 563 -5.13 -25.13 12.48
CA THR A 563 -4.09 -24.91 11.45
C THR A 563 -3.03 -26.01 11.44
N LYS A 564 -2.69 -26.60 12.59
CA LYS A 564 -1.81 -27.77 12.69
C LYS A 564 -2.42 -28.98 11.97
N ASP A 565 -3.70 -29.24 12.18
CA ASP A 565 -4.41 -30.38 11.56
C ASP A 565 -4.52 -30.22 10.04
N MET A 566 -4.64 -28.98 9.55
CA MET A 566 -4.57 -28.65 8.12
C MET A 566 -3.16 -28.77 7.53
N GLY A 567 -2.14 -29.09 8.34
CA GLY A 567 -0.75 -29.26 7.91
C GLY A 567 0.07 -27.97 7.89
N PHE A 568 -0.43 -26.86 8.45
CA PHE A 568 0.32 -25.61 8.51
C PHE A 568 1.26 -25.57 9.71
N GLN A 569 2.52 -25.25 9.44
CA GLN A 569 3.47 -24.78 10.45
C GLN A 569 3.65 -23.27 10.24
N LEU A 570 2.91 -22.46 11.00
CA LEU A 570 2.88 -21.02 10.80
C LEU A 570 4.20 -20.37 11.21
N GLU A 571 4.70 -19.48 10.35
CA GLU A 571 5.91 -18.68 10.58
C GLU A 571 5.69 -17.20 10.24
N GLN A 572 4.91 -16.92 9.20
CA GLN A 572 4.52 -15.57 8.79
C GLN A 572 3.22 -15.18 9.48
N VAL A 573 3.34 -14.80 10.76
CA VAL A 573 2.22 -14.39 11.59
C VAL A 573 2.43 -12.99 12.13
N GLN A 574 1.34 -12.29 12.42
CA GLN A 574 1.39 -10.92 12.92
C GLN A 574 0.64 -10.79 14.24
N GLY A 575 1.19 -10.01 15.18
CA GLY A 575 0.40 -9.50 16.29
C GLY A 575 -0.35 -8.25 15.87
N PHE A 576 -1.61 -8.09 16.28
CA PHE A 576 -2.40 -6.90 15.98
C PHE A 576 -1.69 -5.63 16.45
N THR A 577 -1.37 -4.72 15.52
CA THR A 577 -0.81 -3.40 15.82
C THR A 577 -1.95 -2.37 15.78
N PRO A 578 -2.26 -1.69 16.89
CA PRO A 578 -3.24 -0.61 16.86
C PRO A 578 -2.70 0.55 16.00
N THR A 579 -3.38 0.83 14.89
CA THR A 579 -3.06 1.93 13.98
C THR A 579 -4.24 2.91 13.93
N PRO A 580 -3.99 4.23 13.88
CA PRO A 580 -5.06 5.22 13.85
C PRO A 580 -6.10 4.94 12.77
N MET A 581 -7.32 5.38 13.03
CA MET A 581 -8.44 5.30 12.09
C MET A 581 -8.90 3.87 11.72
N THR A 582 -8.90 2.97 12.70
CA THR A 582 -9.46 1.62 12.54
C THR A 582 -10.40 1.29 13.70
N VAL A 583 -11.49 0.55 13.41
CA VAL A 583 -12.45 0.08 14.42
C VAL A 583 -11.72 -0.69 15.53
N ALA A 584 -10.82 -1.59 15.15
CA ALA A 584 -10.06 -2.42 16.08
C ALA A 584 -9.21 -1.56 17.03
N THR A 585 -8.63 -0.47 16.56
CA THR A 585 -7.84 0.44 17.40
C THR A 585 -8.71 1.27 18.34
N VAL A 586 -9.89 1.70 17.88
CA VAL A 586 -10.86 2.38 18.75
C VAL A 586 -11.29 1.46 19.88
N ILE A 587 -11.57 0.18 19.59
CA ILE A 587 -11.87 -0.82 20.61
C ILE A 587 -10.68 -1.04 21.53
N TYR A 588 -9.48 -1.20 20.95
CA TYR A 588 -8.26 -1.39 21.72
C TYR A 588 -8.06 -0.27 22.74
N TYR A 589 -8.26 0.99 22.37
CA TYR A 589 -8.10 2.08 23.32
C TYR A 589 -9.28 2.21 24.30
N SER A 590 -10.50 2.34 23.76
CA SER A 590 -11.69 2.72 24.52
C SER A 590 -12.26 1.57 25.35
N GLY A 591 -12.08 0.32 24.92
CA GLY A 591 -12.78 -0.85 25.44
C GLY A 591 -14.21 -1.00 24.92
N PHE A 592 -14.66 -0.16 23.98
CA PHE A 592 -16.03 -0.16 23.45
C PHE A 592 -16.05 -0.30 21.93
N HIS A 593 -17.01 -1.09 21.43
CA HIS A 593 -17.26 -1.17 20.00
C HIS A 593 -17.91 0.13 19.49
N PRO A 594 -17.33 0.84 18.50
CA PRO A 594 -17.78 2.20 18.14
C PRO A 594 -19.22 2.29 17.60
N TYR A 595 -19.74 1.21 17.01
CA TYR A 595 -21.12 1.18 16.49
C TYR A 595 -22.19 0.85 17.53
N THR A 596 -21.85 0.03 18.53
CA THR A 596 -22.83 -0.53 19.48
C THR A 596 -22.62 -0.01 20.89
N LEU A 597 -21.46 0.61 21.15
CA LEU A 597 -20.97 1.06 22.44
C LEU A 597 -20.99 -0.01 23.53
N LYS A 598 -21.03 -1.29 23.14
CA LYS A 598 -20.91 -2.43 24.05
C LYS A 598 -19.44 -2.62 24.44
N PRO A 599 -19.15 -2.97 25.70
CA PRO A 599 -17.81 -3.38 26.12
C PRO A 599 -17.28 -4.51 25.24
N THR A 600 -16.00 -4.46 24.89
CA THR A 600 -15.32 -5.50 24.10
C THR A 600 -13.93 -5.72 24.67
N ARG A 601 -13.68 -6.94 25.17
CA ARG A 601 -12.38 -7.30 25.74
C ARG A 601 -11.31 -7.27 24.65
N THR A 602 -10.13 -6.82 25.03
CA THR A 602 -8.96 -6.76 24.13
C THR A 602 -7.71 -7.17 24.90
N PRO A 603 -6.86 -8.04 24.34
CA PRO A 603 -5.54 -8.34 24.89
C PRO A 603 -4.65 -7.09 24.83
N LYS A 604 -4.31 -6.51 25.99
CA LYS A 604 -3.56 -5.24 26.07
C LYS A 604 -2.20 -5.39 26.71
N THR A 605 -2.14 -6.13 27.82
CA THR A 605 -0.88 -6.29 28.54
C THR A 605 0.13 -7.03 27.67
N LYS A 606 1.42 -6.74 27.89
CA LYS A 606 2.50 -7.44 27.19
C LYS A 606 2.35 -8.96 27.33
N GLN A 607 2.02 -9.42 28.54
CA GLN A 607 1.83 -10.82 28.86
C GLN A 607 0.67 -11.43 28.05
N GLU A 608 -0.53 -10.84 28.07
CA GLU A 608 -1.69 -11.36 27.30
C GLU A 608 -1.39 -11.46 25.80
N ARG A 609 -0.73 -10.42 25.25
CA ARG A 609 -0.39 -10.37 23.83
C ARG A 609 0.66 -11.43 23.46
N GLU A 610 1.71 -11.57 24.27
CA GLU A 610 2.75 -12.59 24.08
C GLU A 610 2.18 -14.01 24.23
N ASP A 611 1.31 -14.23 25.20
CA ASP A 611 0.67 -15.52 25.45
C ASP A 611 -0.20 -15.97 24.28
N GLN A 612 -1.02 -15.07 23.73
CA GLN A 612 -1.76 -15.36 22.51
C GLN A 612 -0.84 -15.62 21.31
N HIS A 613 0.26 -14.86 21.18
CA HIS A 613 1.18 -15.00 20.06
C HIS A 613 1.99 -16.31 20.09
N LYS A 614 2.31 -16.84 21.29
CA LYS A 614 3.08 -18.08 21.46
C LYS A 614 2.39 -19.30 20.85
N PHE A 615 1.07 -19.33 20.78
CA PHE A 615 0.32 -20.47 20.20
C PHE A 615 0.67 -20.74 18.73
N PHE A 616 1.01 -19.71 17.94
CA PHE A 616 1.48 -19.91 16.57
C PHE A 616 2.73 -20.78 16.47
N PHE A 617 3.54 -20.81 17.54
CA PHE A 617 4.82 -21.48 17.61
C PHE A 617 4.78 -22.68 18.56
N TRP A 618 3.65 -23.42 18.58
CA TRP A 618 3.43 -24.58 19.45
C TRP A 618 4.48 -25.70 19.31
N TYR A 619 5.15 -25.76 18.15
CA TYR A 619 6.18 -26.74 17.84
C TYR A 619 7.54 -26.43 18.49
N LYS A 620 7.76 -25.19 18.95
CA LYS A 620 9.03 -24.78 19.59
C LYS A 620 9.13 -25.34 21.00
N LYS A 621 10.31 -25.90 21.34
CA LYS A 621 10.52 -26.61 22.62
C LYS A 621 10.28 -25.70 23.81
N GLU A 622 10.75 -24.46 23.73
CA GLU A 622 10.62 -23.41 24.74
C GLU A 622 9.17 -23.02 25.06
N ASN A 623 8.22 -23.29 24.15
CA ASN A 623 6.81 -22.94 24.36
C ASN A 623 5.98 -24.09 24.96
N LYS A 624 6.48 -25.33 24.94
CA LYS A 624 5.67 -26.52 25.26
C LYS A 624 5.16 -26.55 26.69
N ASP A 625 6.01 -26.23 27.66
CA ASP A 625 5.62 -26.24 29.08
C ASP A 625 4.65 -25.12 29.40
N TRP A 626 4.85 -23.94 28.79
CA TRP A 626 3.90 -22.84 28.88
C TRP A 626 2.52 -23.23 28.28
N ILE A 627 2.49 -23.86 27.10
CA ILE A 627 1.24 -24.33 26.48
C ILE A 627 0.52 -25.34 27.38
N ARG A 628 1.25 -26.32 27.93
CA ARG A 628 0.67 -27.33 28.84
C ARG A 628 0.02 -26.68 30.06
N ASN A 629 0.75 -25.78 30.72
CA ASN A 629 0.25 -25.10 31.91
C ASN A 629 -0.96 -24.21 31.60
N THR A 630 -0.90 -23.46 30.50
CA THR A 630 -1.99 -22.57 30.06
C THR A 630 -3.25 -23.38 29.71
N LEU A 631 -3.14 -24.44 28.92
CA LEU A 631 -4.29 -25.25 28.51
C LEU A 631 -4.92 -26.03 29.65
N ASN A 632 -4.11 -26.53 30.60
CA ASN A 632 -4.63 -27.13 31.82
C ASN A 632 -5.39 -26.11 32.68
N LYS A 633 -4.86 -24.88 32.81
CA LYS A 633 -5.50 -23.81 33.57
C LYS A 633 -6.86 -23.38 32.98
N VAL A 634 -7.00 -23.36 31.66
CA VAL A 634 -8.27 -23.03 30.97
C VAL A 634 -9.16 -24.25 30.71
N GLY A 635 -8.77 -25.44 31.17
CA GLY A 635 -9.56 -26.67 31.04
C GLY A 635 -9.69 -27.22 29.62
N ARG A 636 -8.76 -26.90 28.71
CA ARG A 636 -8.78 -27.34 27.29
C ARG A 636 -7.78 -28.47 27.03
N SER A 637 -7.95 -29.59 27.76
CA SER A 637 -7.12 -30.78 27.58
C SER A 637 -7.28 -31.43 26.21
N ASP A 638 -8.43 -31.23 25.55
CA ASP A 638 -8.68 -31.60 24.15
C ASP A 638 -7.67 -30.95 23.20
N LEU A 639 -7.46 -29.64 23.32
CA LEU A 639 -6.47 -28.92 22.51
C LEU A 639 -5.04 -29.26 22.87
N LEU A 640 -4.78 -29.60 24.14
CA LEU A 640 -3.47 -30.03 24.58
C LEU A 640 -3.05 -31.32 23.86
N GLN A 641 -3.96 -32.29 23.75
CA GLN A 641 -3.71 -33.54 23.02
C GLN A 641 -3.46 -33.29 21.53
N VAL A 642 -4.16 -32.34 20.92
CA VAL A 642 -3.93 -31.97 19.51
C VAL A 642 -2.58 -31.28 19.36
N LEU A 643 -2.26 -30.26 20.17
CA LEU A 643 -1.05 -29.45 20.01
C LEU A 643 0.23 -30.18 20.46
N LEU A 644 0.17 -30.91 21.57
CA LEU A 644 1.30 -31.60 22.20
C LEU A 644 0.95 -33.08 22.52
N PRO A 645 0.72 -33.92 21.50
CA PRO A 645 0.42 -35.33 21.73
C PRO A 645 1.61 -36.04 22.39
N GLU A 646 1.33 -36.96 23.32
CA GLU A 646 2.35 -37.74 24.03
C GLU A 646 3.12 -38.70 23.11
N ASN A 647 2.47 -39.14 22.01
CA ASN A 647 3.08 -39.95 20.97
C ASN A 647 3.48 -39.08 19.76
N ASN A 648 4.75 -39.21 19.32
CA ASN A 648 5.39 -38.45 18.23
C ASN A 648 4.83 -38.75 16.80
N SER A 649 3.53 -39.01 16.65
CA SER A 649 2.90 -39.36 15.37
C SER A 649 3.01 -38.25 14.31
N TRP A 650 3.04 -36.98 14.72
CA TRP A 650 3.18 -35.83 13.81
C TRP A 650 4.46 -35.87 12.96
N LYS A 651 5.55 -36.51 13.45
CA LYS A 651 6.77 -36.70 12.66
C LYS A 651 6.59 -37.67 11.48
N LYS A 652 5.60 -38.58 11.50
CA LYS A 652 5.34 -39.51 10.39
C LYS A 652 4.73 -38.82 9.17
N ASN A 653 3.95 -37.74 9.36
CA ASN A 653 3.40 -36.94 8.26
C ASN A 653 4.46 -36.04 7.57
N LYS A 654 5.62 -35.81 8.21
CA LYS A 654 6.74 -35.08 7.59
C LYS A 654 7.40 -35.84 6.45
N THR A 655 7.34 -37.17 6.45
CA THR A 655 8.04 -37.99 5.45
C THR A 655 7.40 -37.97 4.05
N ALA A 656 6.18 -37.46 3.92
CA ALA A 656 5.50 -37.31 2.62
C ALA A 656 5.77 -35.95 1.93
N HIS A 657 6.22 -34.94 2.68
CA HIS A 657 6.52 -33.61 2.14
C HIS A 657 7.94 -33.19 2.53
N LYS A 658 8.87 -33.28 1.56
CA LYS A 658 10.24 -32.76 1.68
C LYS A 658 10.20 -31.37 2.31
N THR A 659 10.96 -31.19 3.40
CA THR A 659 11.16 -29.91 4.08
C THR A 659 11.56 -28.85 3.05
N ALA A 660 10.68 -27.89 2.80
CA ALA A 660 10.98 -26.75 1.96
C ALA A 660 12.05 -25.91 2.66
N GLN A 661 13.18 -25.67 1.99
CA GLN A 661 14.15 -24.67 2.45
C GLN A 661 13.49 -23.28 2.43
N HIS A 662 13.73 -22.49 3.48
CA HIS A 662 13.30 -21.10 3.55
C HIS A 662 14.21 -20.25 2.66
N THR A 663 13.86 -20.14 1.38
CA THR A 663 14.68 -19.40 0.39
C THR A 663 14.33 -17.91 0.30
N PHE A 664 13.56 -17.35 1.25
CA PHE A 664 13.28 -15.91 1.24
C PHE A 664 14.55 -15.09 1.47
N ASP A 665 15.43 -15.55 2.37
CA ASP A 665 16.73 -14.92 2.60
C ASP A 665 17.72 -15.18 1.45
N ASP A 666 17.47 -16.20 0.62
CA ASP A 666 18.28 -16.52 -0.58
C ASP A 666 17.88 -15.70 -1.82
N ALA A 667 16.73 -15.00 -1.78
CA ALA A 667 16.24 -14.17 -2.87
C ALA A 667 16.83 -12.75 -2.91
N ILE A 668 17.70 -12.41 -1.94
CA ILE A 668 18.42 -11.12 -1.92
C ILE A 668 19.87 -11.36 -2.34
N PRO A 669 20.35 -10.82 -3.48
CA PRO A 669 21.75 -10.96 -3.87
C PRO A 669 22.63 -10.06 -3.00
N PHE A 670 22.96 -10.49 -1.78
CA PHE A 670 24.00 -9.85 -0.97
C PHE A 670 25.37 -10.39 -1.37
N ASN A 671 26.14 -9.54 -2.03
CA ASN A 671 27.50 -9.77 -2.44
C ASN A 671 28.44 -9.77 -1.21
N LYS A 672 28.55 -10.89 -0.49
CA LYS A 672 29.56 -11.06 0.58
C LYS A 672 30.92 -11.38 -0.03
N ARG A 673 31.78 -10.36 -0.17
CA ARG A 673 33.24 -10.57 -0.21
C ARG A 673 33.66 -11.32 1.07
N LYS A 674 33.96 -12.62 0.94
CA LYS A 674 34.52 -13.46 2.00
C LYS A 674 35.86 -12.87 2.48
N LYS A 675 35.92 -12.29 3.69
CA LYS A 675 37.17 -12.21 4.44
C LYS A 675 37.46 -13.58 5.05
N LYS A 676 38.55 -14.23 4.60
CA LYS A 676 39.15 -15.41 5.24
C LYS A 676 39.62 -14.99 6.64
N VAL A 677 38.99 -15.54 7.69
CA VAL A 677 39.52 -15.49 9.05
C VAL A 677 40.28 -16.80 9.28
N SER A 678 41.61 -16.71 9.40
CA SER A 678 42.48 -17.81 9.81
C SER A 678 42.24 -18.13 11.28
N ARG A 679 41.89 -19.39 11.58
CA ARG A 679 41.81 -19.90 12.96
C ARG A 679 43.23 -20.18 13.49
N ALA A 680 43.60 -19.55 14.60
CA ALA A 680 44.78 -19.93 15.39
C ALA A 680 44.47 -21.17 16.26
N PRO A 681 45.47 -22.03 16.58
CA PRO A 681 45.23 -23.28 17.29
C PRO A 681 45.12 -23.08 18.80
N LYS A 682 44.21 -23.84 19.42
CA LYS A 682 43.98 -23.91 20.87
C LYS A 682 45.24 -24.44 21.59
N LYS A 683 45.80 -23.66 22.52
CA LYS A 683 46.70 -24.17 23.56
C LYS A 683 45.88 -24.93 24.61
N LYS A 684 46.25 -26.19 24.84
CA LYS A 684 45.90 -26.95 26.06
C LYS A 684 46.58 -26.30 27.26
N ARG A 685 45.88 -26.17 28.38
CA ARG A 685 46.51 -26.12 29.70
C ARG A 685 45.77 -27.09 30.64
N ARG A 686 46.60 -27.79 31.40
CA ARG A 686 46.30 -28.67 32.53
C ARG A 686 45.46 -27.96 33.57
#